data_AF-A0A812UCJ0-F1
#
_entry.id   AF-A0A812UCJ0-F1
#
_cell.length_a   1.000
_cell.length_b   1.000
_cell.length_c   1.000
_cell.angle_alpha   90.00
_cell.angle_beta   90.00
_cell.angle_gamma   90.00
#
_symmetry.space_group_name_H-M   'P 1'
#
loop_
_entity.id
_entity.type
_entity.pdbx_description
1 polymer ?
#
loop_
_entity_poly.entity_id
_entity_poly.type
_entity_poly.pdbx_seq_one_letter_code
_entity_poly.pdbx_strand_id
1 'polypeptide(L)'
;MFTCTSSSCSGPGLGEGSQACRAQFHASASSIQLGGRVGTFWAPALATPAWAQFLFPAVPQGASNITMRFTMDSRYRPELYGGNSCKNASAGYSCTLCTRGSWDHSAEPGLWILWSAAGRTGYLISGPYGALGEAFDAGEMTQTLQPPPELDLQAGEHPVVAFMTFSQYPAYGEIVRDSSGRCSVSWSDEGEHTFKDKPFMVVDAELIYRQALALPSVPPASHPRLFGSDDAWMSQRVRPFFDAACEPLAQGGVGWFEDAGVADVKGHFELSARGFRSCHEASKDGGDIASYGPAGKYLDFDGSSMPSYTDGLKVLHLLRRQWACADTGSGSFESCEYNGTETERLAQALLQVDRVRFNTTTWTCGVSCGAASGETIFDLTTAEPVNYFSTWYDVLVSRSGLLDAVDVSRVSLALKEQMGLFASAFNTGHWSLWNGNNWTPHLCIAAMAWAVSFWHEENEMAREVVAMINDILWLHRSMFTADGVYVEGVAMYSFMSVTGLIGISTLQKASFGSAPEAVDEDALTRLVDFHLASMSTDAYTVAFGDSHRKRGWGDFSTLQSALAPKIVRDSEQATALTPCGAREYCAALYGSGGLYEDPWRISPELLSLNLTDLVLQCSVSASQPLGGQTVRVFRDGGYASIRTPLLAAEGSLPCFGSGQTQICVQQSPSLADNIPYSFLALQARPNSQPHSEVDFGTFIWTAWGSSLISEYGYGTIATAVGPWDTRRYEYIDNNPAGHNTAVVREAFKDPEERINFSQLHLSAGSLVSSATRVDSGEGECLELDGSVPYGASRTDGWLDVMRRYACPVSDGAFVLIDLFAVKRNRTSLHIYGAQYGGPNFDEAEPASTRLHIDEYFHTETSAPLATDSDGNRLAEELEFDRDSDPSAFKWCFHVDPVVLDASAVALYAKCGLGGFRPADGWGFIRGFSVSGGHFVYDGLVTTVDTWKRPNWLKKRRFRFVGNSTVGVEGDVRLFVLSPVAASQTEAPTIALESCADELGCPTNGSKLECSCISMCTNSVVRWAVLLLGRLHSFTNVGTCTDGSVAHSLRPEEVSALQSEALAALGISSENQTTTTSEASTTSNVSLTATGSAGMTTTTDSASASDAAGVVGGANLHSYHILTCLLLQCIILM
;
A
#
# COMPACT_ATOMS: atom_id res chain seq x y z
N MET A 1 0.47 -35.82 26.86
CA MET A 1 0.24 -34.76 25.87
C MET A 1 -0.07 -35.46 24.55
N PHE A 2 -1.25 -35.22 23.99
CA PHE A 2 -1.67 -35.77 22.69
C PHE A 2 -1.68 -34.62 21.69
N THR A 3 -0.89 -34.73 20.63
CA THR A 3 -0.92 -33.83 19.47
C THR A 3 -1.65 -34.57 18.36
N CYS A 4 -2.73 -33.98 17.82
CA CYS A 4 -3.34 -34.48 16.59
C CYS A 4 -2.86 -33.60 15.43
N THR A 5 -2.09 -34.18 14.52
CA THR A 5 -1.89 -33.63 13.18
C THR A 5 -2.99 -34.17 12.27
N SER A 6 -3.21 -33.56 11.10
CA SER A 6 -4.24 -33.89 10.13
C SER A 6 -4.26 -35.35 9.63
N SER A 7 -3.30 -36.19 10.04
CA SER A 7 -3.14 -37.57 9.55
C SER A 7 -3.08 -38.68 10.61
N SER A 8 -2.91 -38.41 11.92
CA SER A 8 -3.08 -39.46 12.95
C SER A 8 -3.07 -38.92 14.39
N CYS A 9 -3.93 -39.44 15.26
CA CYS A 9 -3.75 -39.37 16.71
C CYS A 9 -3.14 -40.72 17.14
N SER A 10 -1.84 -40.77 17.41
CA SER A 10 -1.16 -41.98 17.93
C SER A 10 -0.43 -41.67 19.23
N GLY A 11 -0.62 -42.53 20.23
CA GLY A 11 0.06 -42.50 21.52
C GLY A 11 0.48 -43.92 21.92
N PRO A 12 1.60 -44.09 22.65
CA PRO A 12 2.13 -45.40 22.94
C PRO A 12 1.24 -46.11 23.97
N GLY A 13 0.54 -47.16 23.56
CA GLY A 13 -0.08 -48.13 24.48
C GLY A 13 -1.58 -48.41 24.32
N LEU A 14 -2.26 -47.90 23.29
CA LEU A 14 -3.66 -48.28 23.02
C LEU A 14 -3.73 -48.96 21.65
N GLY A 15 -4.13 -50.23 21.64
CA GLY A 15 -4.37 -50.99 20.41
C GLY A 15 -5.37 -50.30 19.50
N GLU A 16 -5.34 -50.63 18.21
CA GLU A 16 -6.26 -50.17 17.17
C GLU A 16 -7.70 -50.07 17.71
N GLY A 17 -8.15 -48.85 18.02
CA GLY A 17 -9.46 -48.65 18.63
C GLY A 17 -9.65 -47.41 19.51
N SER A 18 -8.60 -46.71 19.96
CA SER A 18 -8.80 -45.49 20.78
C SER A 18 -8.89 -44.22 19.94
N GLN A 19 -10.06 -43.97 19.34
CA GLN A 19 -10.50 -42.67 18.83
C GLN A 19 -10.77 -41.69 20.00
N ALA A 20 -9.73 -41.28 20.74
CA ALA A 20 -9.89 -40.44 21.92
C ALA A 20 -10.08 -38.94 21.59
N CYS A 21 -9.57 -38.46 20.44
CA CYS A 21 -9.83 -37.11 19.96
C CYS A 21 -11.01 -37.12 18.99
N ARG A 22 -12.11 -36.46 19.37
CA ARG A 22 -13.35 -36.32 18.58
C ARG A 22 -13.46 -34.98 17.85
N ALA A 23 -12.33 -34.27 17.74
CA ALA A 23 -12.18 -33.09 16.90
C ALA A 23 -11.81 -33.53 15.48
N GLN A 24 -12.53 -33.06 14.46
CA GLN A 24 -12.22 -33.30 13.06
C GLN A 24 -12.20 -31.98 12.30
N PHE A 25 -11.22 -31.78 11.41
CA PHE A 25 -11.31 -30.69 10.43
C PHE A 25 -12.39 -31.06 9.41
N HIS A 26 -13.34 -30.16 9.20
CA HIS A 26 -14.38 -30.37 8.20
C HIS A 26 -13.77 -30.38 6.79
N ALA A 27 -14.42 -31.04 5.81
CA ALA A 27 -13.90 -31.24 4.46
C ALA A 27 -13.56 -29.93 3.69
N SER A 28 -14.04 -28.78 4.17
CA SER A 28 -13.72 -27.45 3.65
C SER A 28 -12.48 -26.81 4.30
N ALA A 29 -11.76 -27.50 5.19
CA ALA A 29 -10.60 -27.05 5.98
C ALA A 29 -10.80 -25.80 6.87
N SER A 30 -11.98 -25.17 6.85
CA SER A 30 -12.25 -23.88 7.51
C SER A 30 -12.97 -23.96 8.86
N SER A 31 -13.28 -25.16 9.37
CA SER A 31 -13.90 -25.31 10.69
C SER A 31 -13.50 -26.60 11.40
N ILE A 32 -13.47 -26.52 12.73
CA ILE A 32 -13.18 -27.63 13.64
C ILE A 32 -14.49 -28.15 14.22
N GLN A 33 -14.78 -29.41 13.93
CA GLN A 33 -15.96 -30.13 14.38
C GLN A 33 -15.72 -30.82 15.72
N LEU A 34 -16.48 -30.47 16.76
CA LEU A 34 -16.51 -31.18 18.04
C LEU A 34 -17.75 -32.07 18.13
N GLY A 35 -17.60 -33.36 17.79
CA GLY A 35 -18.70 -34.33 17.70
C GLY A 35 -18.81 -35.32 18.86
N GLY A 36 -20.04 -35.69 19.23
CA GLY A 36 -20.34 -36.89 20.02
C GLY A 36 -20.17 -38.17 19.19
N ARG A 37 -19.91 -39.31 19.84
CA ARG A 37 -20.01 -40.63 19.19
C ARG A 37 -21.37 -41.22 19.57
N VAL A 38 -22.17 -41.59 18.57
CA VAL A 38 -23.42 -42.33 18.78
C VAL A 38 -23.07 -43.67 19.47
N GLY A 39 -23.65 -43.93 20.64
CA GLY A 39 -23.56 -45.25 21.26
C GLY A 39 -24.27 -46.27 20.38
N THR A 40 -23.68 -47.44 20.20
CA THR A 40 -24.41 -48.57 19.58
C THR A 40 -25.06 -49.40 20.67
N PHE A 41 -26.00 -50.27 20.31
CA PHE A 41 -26.63 -51.22 21.23
C PHE A 41 -25.62 -52.07 22.04
N TRP A 42 -24.38 -52.24 21.55
CA TRP A 42 -23.35 -53.11 22.15
C TRP A 42 -22.19 -52.35 22.81
N ALA A 43 -22.09 -51.03 22.62
CA ALA A 43 -21.00 -50.22 23.16
C ALA A 43 -21.58 -48.97 23.84
N PRO A 44 -21.42 -48.81 25.18
CA PRO A 44 -21.85 -47.59 25.84
C PRO A 44 -21.17 -46.40 25.18
N ALA A 45 -21.93 -45.35 24.86
CA ALA A 45 -21.35 -44.06 24.51
C ALA A 45 -20.48 -43.63 25.70
N LEU A 46 -19.16 -43.71 25.54
CA LEU A 46 -18.26 -43.16 26.56
C LEU A 46 -18.50 -41.65 26.57
N ALA A 47 -18.83 -41.11 27.75
CA ALA A 47 -18.98 -39.69 28.04
C ALA A 47 -17.63 -38.95 28.01
N THR A 48 -16.70 -39.38 27.16
CA THR A 48 -15.46 -38.65 26.90
C THR A 48 -15.81 -37.40 26.09
N PRO A 49 -15.53 -36.20 26.61
CA PRO A 49 -15.84 -34.94 25.93
C PRO A 49 -15.08 -34.86 24.60
N ALA A 50 -15.71 -34.23 23.59
CA ALA A 50 -14.98 -33.79 22.40
C ALA A 50 -14.28 -32.48 22.76
N TRP A 51 -13.02 -32.33 22.36
CA TRP A 51 -12.26 -31.14 22.68
C TRP A 51 -11.33 -30.71 21.55
N ALA A 52 -11.13 -29.41 21.43
CA ALA A 52 -10.13 -28.78 20.56
C ALA A 52 -9.32 -27.79 21.40
N GLN A 53 -8.00 -27.86 21.26
CA GLN A 53 -7.06 -27.01 22.00
C GLN A 53 -6.42 -26.02 21.04
N PHE A 54 -6.49 -24.75 21.40
CA PHE A 54 -5.94 -23.62 20.67
C PHE A 54 -4.75 -23.08 21.47
N LEU A 55 -3.67 -22.79 20.76
CA LEU A 55 -2.49 -22.13 21.31
C LEU A 55 -2.44 -20.73 20.73
N PHE A 56 -2.37 -19.72 21.59
CA PHE A 56 -2.39 -18.32 21.19
C PHE A 56 -0.99 -17.70 21.23
N PRO A 57 -0.79 -16.54 20.55
CA PRO A 57 0.43 -15.74 20.68
C PRO A 57 0.73 -15.42 22.15
N ALA A 58 2.01 -15.16 22.46
CA ALA A 58 2.43 -14.84 23.82
C ALA A 58 1.70 -13.61 24.36
N VAL A 59 1.37 -13.62 25.66
CA VAL A 59 0.77 -12.47 26.33
C VAL A 59 1.73 -11.28 26.23
N PRO A 60 1.32 -10.15 25.63
CA PRO A 60 2.19 -9.00 25.47
C PRO A 60 2.48 -8.36 26.83
N GLN A 61 3.62 -7.68 26.93
CA GLN A 61 3.98 -6.95 28.13
C GLN A 61 2.92 -5.86 28.42
N GLY A 62 2.50 -5.78 29.69
CA GLY A 62 1.50 -4.80 30.13
C GLY A 62 0.04 -5.20 29.91
N ALA A 63 -0.25 -6.37 29.33
CA ALA A 63 -1.62 -6.88 29.25
C ALA A 63 -2.22 -7.03 30.66
N SER A 64 -3.37 -6.43 30.91
CA SER A 64 -4.07 -6.49 32.19
C SER A 64 -5.44 -7.15 32.09
N ASN A 65 -5.99 -7.24 30.88
CA ASN A 65 -7.24 -7.91 30.61
C ASN A 65 -7.07 -8.80 29.37
N ILE A 66 -7.70 -9.97 29.40
CA ILE A 66 -7.66 -10.95 28.33
C ILE A 66 -9.10 -11.28 28.03
N THR A 67 -9.50 -11.20 26.78
CA THR A 67 -10.85 -11.56 26.35
C THR A 67 -10.73 -12.59 25.25
N MET A 68 -11.48 -13.67 25.34
CA MET A 68 -11.55 -14.68 24.31
C MET A 68 -12.73 -14.42 23.41
N ARG A 69 -12.52 -14.51 22.10
CA ARG A 69 -13.59 -14.49 21.12
C ARG A 69 -13.53 -15.75 20.27
N PHE A 70 -14.68 -16.30 19.93
CA PHE A 70 -14.76 -17.42 19.00
C PHE A 70 -16.00 -17.32 18.12
N THR A 71 -15.87 -17.80 16.89
CA THR A 71 -16.93 -17.73 15.88
C THR A 71 -17.49 -19.11 15.61
N MET A 72 -18.80 -19.25 15.77
CA MET A 72 -19.55 -20.46 15.46
C MET A 72 -19.77 -20.57 13.95
N ASP A 73 -19.75 -21.80 13.43
CA ASP A 73 -20.06 -22.05 12.02
C ASP A 73 -21.57 -21.87 11.77
N SER A 74 -21.93 -20.80 11.05
CA SER A 74 -23.33 -20.43 10.76
C SER A 74 -24.14 -21.50 10.02
N ARG A 75 -23.48 -22.52 9.46
CA ARG A 75 -24.14 -23.67 8.82
C ARG A 75 -24.69 -24.68 9.84
N TYR A 76 -24.18 -24.66 11.08
CA TYR A 76 -24.42 -25.70 12.07
C TYR A 76 -24.83 -25.12 13.42
N ARG A 77 -26.16 -25.03 13.64
CA ARG A 77 -26.74 -24.63 14.93
C ARG A 77 -26.22 -25.53 16.06
N PRO A 78 -25.60 -24.99 17.13
CA PRO A 78 -25.13 -25.79 18.25
C PRO A 78 -26.31 -26.31 19.07
N GLU A 79 -26.43 -27.64 19.16
CA GLU A 79 -27.45 -28.32 19.94
C GLU A 79 -26.78 -29.10 21.08
N LEU A 80 -26.37 -28.37 22.13
CA LEU A 80 -25.76 -28.94 23.32
C LEU A 80 -26.85 -29.37 24.31
N TYR A 81 -27.15 -30.67 24.35
CA TYR A 81 -28.20 -31.21 25.21
C TYR A 81 -27.69 -31.62 26.60
N GLY A 82 -28.52 -31.42 27.63
CA GLY A 82 -28.40 -32.20 28.86
C GLY A 82 -29.54 -32.08 29.84
N GLY A 83 -29.26 -32.60 31.04
CA GLY A 83 -30.27 -33.05 31.99
C GLY A 83 -30.53 -34.54 31.84
N ASN A 84 -30.73 -35.22 32.98
CA ASN A 84 -31.23 -36.58 33.01
C ASN A 84 -32.72 -36.57 32.62
N SER A 85 -33.16 -37.39 31.65
CA SER A 85 -34.60 -37.51 31.33
C SER A 85 -35.43 -38.04 32.51
N CYS A 86 -34.79 -38.56 33.58
CA CYS A 86 -35.45 -39.04 34.80
C CYS A 86 -36.10 -37.93 35.67
N LYS A 87 -36.39 -36.72 35.16
CA LYS A 87 -36.95 -35.60 35.96
C LYS A 87 -38.34 -35.87 36.58
N ASN A 88 -39.05 -36.92 36.12
CA ASN A 88 -40.36 -37.34 36.66
C ASN A 88 -40.41 -38.79 37.21
N ALA A 89 -39.28 -39.44 37.51
CA ALA A 89 -39.32 -40.80 38.04
C ALA A 89 -39.71 -40.79 39.53
N SER A 90 -40.90 -41.30 39.82
CA SER A 90 -41.41 -41.57 41.18
C SER A 90 -40.40 -42.33 42.05
N ALA A 91 -40.51 -42.18 43.38
CA ALA A 91 -39.61 -42.72 44.41
C ALA A 91 -39.36 -44.25 44.40
N GLY A 92 -39.93 -44.99 43.44
CA GLY A 92 -39.94 -46.44 43.41
C GLY A 92 -39.05 -47.16 42.38
N TYR A 93 -38.35 -46.51 41.44
CA TYR A 93 -37.61 -47.29 40.41
C TYR A 93 -36.23 -46.80 39.99
N SER A 94 -35.36 -47.81 39.82
CA SER A 94 -33.97 -47.79 39.36
C SER A 94 -33.78 -47.13 37.98
N CYS A 95 -33.24 -45.91 37.92
CA CYS A 95 -32.51 -45.46 36.72
C CYS A 95 -31.11 -46.10 36.73
N THR A 96 -30.99 -47.35 36.26
CA THR A 96 -29.68 -47.98 35.99
C THR A 96 -29.35 -47.88 34.50
N LEU A 97 -28.74 -46.76 34.11
CA LEU A 97 -27.93 -46.63 32.90
C LEU A 97 -26.60 -47.35 33.17
N CYS A 98 -26.59 -48.70 33.16
CA CYS A 98 -25.46 -49.50 33.65
C CYS A 98 -24.12 -49.13 32.99
N THR A 99 -23.27 -48.47 33.79
CA THR A 99 -21.97 -47.87 33.47
C THR A 99 -20.80 -48.85 33.54
N ARG A 100 -19.63 -48.43 33.03
CA ARG A 100 -18.46 -48.25 33.92
C ARG A 100 -17.75 -46.91 33.67
N GLY A 101 -17.61 -46.15 34.76
CA GLY A 101 -17.19 -44.76 34.91
C GLY A 101 -18.17 -44.04 35.86
N SER A 102 -17.70 -43.30 36.86
CA SER A 102 -18.57 -42.53 37.76
C SER A 102 -19.11 -41.30 37.03
N TRP A 103 -20.41 -41.31 36.72
CA TRP A 103 -21.10 -40.17 36.13
C TRP A 103 -21.26 -39.08 37.17
N ASP A 104 -20.83 -37.85 36.85
CA ASP A 104 -21.19 -36.68 37.64
C ASP A 104 -22.56 -36.17 37.19
N HIS A 105 -23.58 -36.56 37.95
CA HIS A 105 -24.97 -36.16 37.70
C HIS A 105 -25.23 -34.67 37.95
N SER A 106 -24.25 -33.91 38.48
CA SER A 106 -24.37 -32.49 38.77
C SER A 106 -23.80 -31.58 37.67
N ALA A 107 -23.00 -32.10 36.74
CA ALA A 107 -22.41 -31.31 35.67
C ALA A 107 -23.47 -30.88 34.65
N GLU A 108 -23.69 -29.59 34.47
CA GLU A 108 -24.63 -29.08 33.46
C GLU A 108 -24.09 -29.29 32.03
N PRO A 109 -24.97 -29.54 31.04
CA PRO A 109 -24.58 -29.58 29.64
C PRO A 109 -24.11 -28.23 29.13
N GLY A 110 -23.21 -28.26 28.15
CA GLY A 110 -22.81 -27.06 27.44
C GLY A 110 -21.37 -27.09 26.98
N LEU A 111 -20.90 -25.93 26.55
CA LEU A 111 -19.51 -25.72 26.22
C LEU A 111 -18.74 -25.39 27.51
N TRP A 112 -17.73 -26.18 27.81
CA TRP A 112 -16.76 -25.95 28.87
C TRP A 112 -15.46 -25.50 28.25
N ILE A 113 -14.73 -24.62 28.94
CA ILE A 113 -13.46 -24.11 28.43
C ILE A 113 -12.39 -24.31 29.49
N LEU A 114 -11.29 -24.94 29.08
CA LEU A 114 -10.08 -25.07 29.89
C LEU A 114 -9.11 -23.96 29.51
N TRP A 115 -8.60 -23.28 30.52
CA TRP A 115 -7.65 -22.19 30.41
C TRP A 115 -6.33 -22.60 31.04
N SER A 116 -5.23 -22.44 30.32
CA SER A 116 -3.88 -22.70 30.80
C SER A 116 -2.86 -21.86 30.02
N ALA A 117 -1.58 -22.11 30.23
CA ALA A 117 -0.50 -21.61 29.38
C ALA A 117 0.44 -22.75 28.99
N ALA A 118 1.09 -22.62 27.84
CA ALA A 118 2.05 -23.61 27.36
C ALA A 118 3.16 -23.83 28.40
N GLY A 119 3.39 -25.09 28.75
CA GLY A 119 4.38 -25.48 29.77
C GLY A 119 3.86 -25.49 31.22
N ARG A 120 2.64 -25.02 31.50
CA ARG A 120 2.02 -25.15 32.83
C ARG A 120 1.44 -26.55 33.05
N THR A 121 1.43 -27.00 34.30
CA THR A 121 0.82 -28.28 34.72
C THR A 121 -0.62 -28.14 35.23
N GLY A 122 -1.06 -26.91 35.55
CA GLY A 122 -2.41 -26.60 36.01
C GLY A 122 -3.29 -26.01 34.91
N TYR A 123 -4.60 -26.14 35.07
CA TYR A 123 -5.62 -25.52 34.23
C TYR A 123 -6.80 -25.05 35.08
N LEU A 124 -7.52 -24.05 34.59
CA LEU A 124 -8.79 -23.59 35.13
C LEU A 124 -9.91 -23.98 34.18
N ILE A 125 -11.10 -24.25 34.70
CA ILE A 125 -12.27 -24.59 33.90
C ILE A 125 -13.32 -23.50 34.09
N SER A 126 -13.87 -22.98 33.00
CA SER A 126 -15.10 -22.16 33.01
C SER A 126 -16.23 -22.85 32.25
N GLY A 127 -17.46 -22.44 32.52
CA GLY A 127 -18.68 -22.97 31.90
C GLY A 127 -19.65 -23.60 32.90
N PRO A 128 -20.73 -24.24 32.40
CA PRO A 128 -21.04 -24.42 30.98
C PRO A 128 -21.63 -23.15 30.35
N TYR A 129 -21.25 -22.87 29.10
CA TYR A 129 -21.89 -21.85 28.27
C TYR A 129 -23.04 -22.49 27.47
N GLY A 130 -24.27 -22.39 28.02
CA GLY A 130 -25.47 -23.08 27.51
C GLY A 130 -26.33 -22.31 26.50
N ALA A 131 -26.14 -21.00 26.35
CA ALA A 131 -26.97 -20.13 25.50
C ALA A 131 -26.55 -20.09 24.01
N LEU A 132 -25.59 -20.92 23.59
CA LEU A 132 -25.03 -20.87 22.23
C LEU A 132 -26.07 -21.13 21.13
N GLY A 133 -27.08 -21.96 21.41
CA GLY A 133 -28.17 -22.23 20.48
C GLY A 133 -29.08 -21.01 20.28
N GLU A 134 -29.36 -20.25 21.34
CA GLU A 134 -30.16 -19.01 21.28
C GLU A 134 -29.38 -17.89 20.58
N ALA A 135 -28.09 -17.75 20.89
CA ALA A 135 -27.20 -16.80 20.22
C ALA A 135 -27.10 -17.10 18.71
N PHE A 136 -26.94 -18.37 18.34
CA PHE A 136 -26.99 -18.79 16.94
C PHE A 136 -28.32 -18.42 16.26
N ASP A 137 -29.46 -18.66 16.92
CA ASP A 137 -30.77 -18.33 16.36
C ASP A 137 -30.99 -16.80 16.20
N ALA A 138 -30.30 -15.99 17.00
CA ALA A 138 -30.26 -14.54 16.89
C ALA A 138 -29.27 -14.03 15.81
N GLY A 139 -28.50 -14.91 15.18
CA GLY A 139 -27.44 -14.53 14.24
C GLY A 139 -26.12 -14.12 14.90
N GLU A 140 -26.01 -14.25 16.23
CA GLU A 140 -24.81 -13.90 17.02
C GLU A 140 -23.77 -15.03 16.97
N MET A 141 -23.17 -15.21 15.81
CA MET A 141 -22.20 -16.30 15.58
C MET A 141 -20.92 -16.12 16.39
N THR A 142 -20.55 -14.88 16.67
CA THR A 142 -19.33 -14.54 17.41
C THR A 142 -19.65 -14.39 18.89
N GLN A 143 -18.92 -15.12 19.73
CA GLN A 143 -19.13 -15.20 21.17
C GLN A 143 -17.89 -14.68 21.90
N THR A 144 -18.11 -13.79 22.86
CA THR A 144 -17.05 -13.15 23.63
C THR A 144 -17.10 -13.60 25.08
N LEU A 145 -16.00 -14.15 25.59
CA LEU A 145 -15.89 -14.73 26.91
C LEU A 145 -14.72 -14.11 27.67
N GLN A 146 -14.96 -13.80 28.95
CA GLN A 146 -13.88 -13.45 29.86
C GLN A 146 -13.28 -14.74 30.45
N PRO A 147 -11.95 -14.83 30.58
CA PRO A 147 -11.31 -15.90 31.29
C PRO A 147 -11.73 -15.88 32.77
N PRO A 148 -11.58 -17.01 33.49
CA PRO A 148 -11.72 -17.03 34.93
C PRO A 148 -10.84 -15.94 35.58
N PRO A 149 -11.35 -15.18 36.56
CA PRO A 149 -10.55 -14.15 37.23
C PRO A 149 -9.31 -14.72 37.95
N GLU A 150 -9.29 -16.03 38.22
CA GLU A 150 -8.13 -16.73 38.77
C GLU A 150 -7.05 -17.06 37.72
N LEU A 151 -7.31 -16.82 36.42
CA LEU A 151 -6.36 -17.06 35.35
C LEU A 151 -5.27 -15.99 35.36
N ASP A 152 -4.16 -16.30 36.03
CA ASP A 152 -2.99 -15.44 36.08
C ASP A 152 -2.03 -15.77 34.92
N LEU A 153 -2.19 -15.12 33.77
CA LEU A 153 -1.27 -15.23 32.64
C LEU A 153 -0.17 -14.16 32.73
N GLN A 154 1.08 -14.58 32.60
CA GLN A 154 2.24 -13.71 32.67
C GLN A 154 2.73 -13.31 31.27
N ALA A 155 3.32 -12.13 31.15
CA ALA A 155 3.91 -11.67 29.89
C ALA A 155 4.93 -12.71 29.35
N GLY A 156 4.86 -12.99 28.06
CA GLY A 156 5.68 -14.01 27.39
C GLY A 156 5.13 -15.44 27.48
N GLU A 157 4.13 -15.72 28.31
CA GLU A 157 3.45 -17.02 28.29
C GLU A 157 2.51 -17.13 27.10
N HIS A 158 2.42 -18.33 26.51
CA HIS A 158 1.47 -18.61 25.42
C HIS A 158 0.20 -19.21 25.97
N PRO A 159 -0.95 -18.51 25.97
CA PRO A 159 -2.18 -19.07 26.49
C PRO A 159 -2.63 -20.28 25.69
N VAL A 160 -3.22 -21.21 26.41
CA VAL A 160 -3.78 -22.44 25.88
C VAL A 160 -5.24 -22.47 26.27
N VAL A 161 -6.13 -22.49 25.27
CA VAL A 161 -7.57 -22.62 25.52
C VAL A 161 -8.09 -23.89 24.87
N ALA A 162 -8.69 -24.77 25.67
CA ALA A 162 -9.33 -25.98 25.17
C ALA A 162 -10.84 -25.91 25.32
N PHE A 163 -11.53 -25.86 24.18
CA PHE A 163 -12.98 -26.02 24.11
C PHE A 163 -13.32 -27.48 24.38
N MET A 164 -14.28 -27.73 25.25
CA MET A 164 -14.75 -29.05 25.62
C MET A 164 -16.27 -29.09 25.57
N THR A 165 -16.86 -29.86 24.67
CA THR A 165 -18.30 -30.06 24.67
C THR A 165 -18.67 -31.22 25.58
N PHE A 166 -19.64 -30.99 26.46
CA PHE A 166 -20.19 -32.02 27.33
C PHE A 166 -21.69 -32.21 27.04
N SER A 167 -22.04 -33.41 26.57
CA SER A 167 -23.43 -33.84 26.35
C SER A 167 -23.74 -35.05 27.24
N GLN A 168 -24.85 -34.99 27.98
CA GLN A 168 -25.21 -35.99 29.00
C GLN A 168 -26.03 -37.19 28.47
N TYR A 169 -26.34 -37.30 27.18
CA TYR A 169 -27.23 -38.35 26.68
C TYR A 169 -26.52 -39.50 25.96
N PRO A 170 -26.84 -40.77 26.30
CA PRO A 170 -26.54 -41.91 25.44
C PRO A 170 -27.71 -42.36 24.53
N ALA A 171 -28.97 -41.91 24.72
CA ALA A 171 -30.09 -42.17 23.78
C ALA A 171 -31.39 -41.44 24.19
N TYR A 172 -32.27 -41.13 23.23
CA TYR A 172 -33.69 -40.84 23.45
C TYR A 172 -34.51 -42.08 23.03
N GLY A 173 -35.30 -42.67 23.94
CA GLY A 173 -36.18 -43.81 23.63
C GLY A 173 -36.82 -44.42 24.87
N GLU A 174 -38.07 -44.89 24.75
CA GLU A 174 -38.79 -45.56 25.83
C GLU A 174 -38.13 -46.92 26.13
N ILE A 175 -37.73 -47.13 27.39
CA ILE A 175 -37.12 -48.39 27.82
C ILE A 175 -38.24 -49.43 27.94
N VAL A 176 -38.33 -50.32 26.96
CA VAL A 176 -39.19 -51.50 27.07
C VAL A 176 -38.35 -52.60 27.71
N ARG A 177 -38.73 -53.03 28.91
CA ARG A 177 -38.19 -54.26 29.48
C ARG A 177 -38.82 -55.42 28.73
N ASP A 178 -37.99 -56.22 28.06
CA ASP A 178 -38.46 -57.50 27.59
C ASP A 178 -38.82 -58.41 28.79
N SER A 179 -39.53 -59.50 28.52
CA SER A 179 -39.95 -60.47 29.54
C SER A 179 -38.78 -61.16 30.27
N SER A 180 -37.52 -60.93 29.86
CA SER A 180 -36.31 -61.40 30.52
C SER A 180 -35.60 -60.35 31.37
N GLY A 181 -36.17 -59.14 31.49
CA GLY A 181 -35.62 -58.05 32.27
C GLY A 181 -34.46 -57.32 31.59
N ARG A 182 -34.21 -57.58 30.30
CA ARG A 182 -33.24 -56.81 29.51
C ARG A 182 -33.89 -55.51 29.07
N CYS A 183 -33.18 -54.40 29.25
CA CYS A 183 -33.57 -53.12 28.68
C CYS A 183 -33.32 -53.16 27.18
N SER A 184 -34.37 -53.19 26.37
CA SER A 184 -34.27 -52.90 24.94
C SER A 184 -34.92 -51.55 24.66
N VAL A 185 -34.22 -50.67 23.94
CA VAL A 185 -34.85 -49.47 23.39
C VAL A 185 -35.72 -49.94 22.23
N SER A 186 -37.04 -49.80 22.37
CA SER A 186 -37.96 -50.07 21.27
C SER A 186 -37.86 -48.93 20.27
N TRP A 187 -37.11 -49.14 19.19
CA TRP A 187 -37.22 -48.31 17.99
C TRP A 187 -38.50 -48.78 17.28
N SER A 188 -39.66 -48.30 17.71
CA SER A 188 -40.87 -48.46 16.90
C SER A 188 -40.68 -47.67 15.61
N ASP A 189 -41.01 -48.30 14.48
CA ASP A 189 -40.78 -47.91 13.08
C ASP A 189 -41.38 -46.56 12.60
N GLU A 190 -41.25 -45.48 13.38
CA GLU A 190 -41.59 -44.12 12.93
C GLU A 190 -40.35 -43.22 12.99
N GLY A 191 -39.67 -43.15 11.84
CA GLY A 191 -38.67 -42.14 11.52
C GLY A 191 -37.23 -42.57 11.84
N GLU A 192 -36.38 -42.57 10.82
CA GLU A 192 -34.96 -42.24 10.99
C GLU A 192 -34.88 -40.87 11.68
N HIS A 193 -35.01 -40.83 13.00
CA HIS A 193 -34.33 -39.82 13.77
C HIS A 193 -32.86 -40.16 13.63
N THR A 194 -32.26 -39.74 12.51
CA THR A 194 -30.82 -39.51 12.47
C THR A 194 -30.55 -38.66 13.70
N PHE A 195 -30.02 -39.28 14.75
CA PHE A 195 -29.34 -38.59 15.84
C PHE A 195 -28.13 -37.90 15.18
N LYS A 196 -28.40 -36.84 14.42
CA LYS A 196 -27.43 -35.85 14.05
C LYS A 196 -27.19 -35.13 15.35
N ASP A 197 -26.30 -35.67 16.18
CA ASP A 197 -25.54 -34.84 17.11
C ASP A 197 -24.99 -33.71 16.24
N LYS A 198 -25.69 -32.57 16.20
CA LYS A 198 -25.22 -31.44 15.42
C LYS A 198 -23.97 -30.97 16.16
N PRO A 199 -22.79 -31.12 15.55
CA PRO A 199 -21.55 -30.83 16.24
C PRO A 199 -21.50 -29.35 16.59
N PHE A 200 -20.83 -29.02 17.69
CA PHE A 200 -20.37 -27.65 17.87
C PHE A 200 -19.19 -27.43 16.93
N MET A 201 -19.29 -26.39 16.10
CA MET A 201 -18.35 -26.08 15.05
C MET A 201 -17.74 -24.72 15.33
N VAL A 202 -16.42 -24.68 15.50
CA VAL A 202 -15.67 -23.43 15.65
C VAL A 202 -14.99 -23.13 14.32
N VAL A 203 -15.27 -21.95 13.77
CA VAL A 203 -14.60 -21.42 12.57
C VAL A 203 -13.29 -20.78 12.98
N ASP A 204 -13.35 -19.94 14.02
CA ASP A 204 -12.21 -19.15 14.48
C ASP A 204 -12.25 -18.96 15.99
N ALA A 205 -11.08 -18.79 16.59
CA ALA A 205 -10.91 -18.45 17.99
C ALA A 205 -9.69 -17.54 18.16
N GLU A 206 -9.85 -16.47 18.91
CA GLU A 206 -8.83 -15.45 19.15
C GLU A 206 -8.79 -15.04 20.63
N LEU A 207 -7.65 -14.51 21.06
CA LEU A 207 -7.49 -13.85 22.35
C LEU A 207 -7.14 -12.38 22.11
N ILE A 208 -7.94 -11.50 22.68
CA ILE A 208 -7.75 -10.07 22.71
C ILE A 208 -7.04 -9.72 24.01
N TYR A 209 -5.83 -9.21 23.91
CA TYR A 209 -5.06 -8.71 25.04
C TYR A 209 -5.27 -7.21 25.14
N ARG A 210 -5.79 -6.72 26.27
CA ARG A 210 -5.94 -5.29 26.53
C ARG A 210 -4.97 -4.87 27.62
N GLN A 211 -4.25 -3.78 27.37
CA GLN A 211 -3.50 -3.11 28.41
C GLN A 211 -4.44 -2.26 29.25
N ALA A 212 -4.12 -2.07 30.53
CA ALA A 212 -4.89 -1.17 31.37
C ALA A 212 -4.74 0.23 30.78
N LEU A 213 -5.86 0.87 30.43
CA LEU A 213 -5.82 2.23 29.93
C LEU A 213 -5.33 3.16 31.04
N ALA A 214 -4.06 3.55 30.95
CA ALA A 214 -3.41 4.48 31.87
C ALA A 214 -3.24 5.83 31.18
N LEU A 215 -4.12 6.78 31.49
CA LEU A 215 -4.06 8.14 30.95
C LEU A 215 -3.44 9.09 32.01
N PRO A 216 -2.33 9.77 31.70
CA PRO A 216 -1.66 10.70 32.63
C PRO A 216 -2.55 11.86 33.08
N SER A 217 -3.44 12.33 32.20
CA SER A 217 -4.42 13.36 32.48
C SER A 217 -5.77 13.04 31.84
N VAL A 218 -6.75 13.90 32.11
CA VAL A 218 -8.06 13.87 31.46
C VAL A 218 -8.31 15.21 30.77
N PRO A 219 -9.19 15.26 29.76
CA PRO A 219 -9.53 16.50 29.06
C PRO A 219 -10.12 17.54 30.02
N PRO A 220 -10.03 18.84 29.69
CA PRO A 220 -10.65 19.90 30.48
C PRO A 220 -12.12 19.64 30.78
N ALA A 221 -12.59 20.04 31.97
CA ALA A 221 -13.99 19.83 32.37
C ALA A 221 -14.98 20.66 31.53
N SER A 222 -14.56 21.82 31.05
CA SER A 222 -15.36 22.71 30.21
C SER A 222 -15.00 22.56 28.74
N HIS A 223 -16.00 22.74 27.88
CA HIS A 223 -15.79 22.89 26.44
C HIS A 223 -15.20 24.27 26.09
N PRO A 224 -14.42 24.38 25.00
CA PRO A 224 -13.97 23.30 24.13
C PRO A 224 -12.84 22.45 24.79
N ARG A 225 -12.77 21.16 24.45
CA ARG A 225 -11.85 20.17 25.02
C ARG A 225 -10.86 19.61 24.01
N LEU A 226 -11.22 19.59 22.72
CA LEU A 226 -10.35 19.10 21.67
C LEU A 226 -9.05 19.90 21.68
N PHE A 227 -7.92 19.22 21.85
CA PHE A 227 -6.60 19.85 22.00
C PHE A 227 -6.45 20.78 23.22
N GLY A 228 -7.20 20.53 24.29
CA GLY A 228 -7.10 21.27 25.55
C GLY A 228 -8.00 22.51 25.63
N SER A 229 -7.80 23.32 26.67
CA SER A 229 -8.53 24.58 26.87
C SER A 229 -8.19 25.60 25.78
N ASP A 230 -8.96 26.68 25.66
CA ASP A 230 -8.68 27.74 24.68
C ASP A 230 -7.26 28.33 24.81
N ASP A 231 -6.76 28.55 26.04
CA ASP A 231 -5.38 29.01 26.27
C ASP A 231 -4.34 27.98 25.82
N ALA A 232 -4.55 26.70 26.16
CA ALA A 232 -3.64 25.63 25.80
C ALA A 232 -3.62 25.42 24.28
N TRP A 233 -4.79 25.34 23.65
CA TRP A 233 -4.94 25.22 22.20
C TRP A 233 -4.34 26.43 21.47
N MET A 234 -4.63 27.66 21.89
CA MET A 234 -4.04 28.85 21.26
C MET A 234 -2.52 28.87 21.38
N SER A 235 -1.97 28.57 22.55
CA SER A 235 -0.52 28.61 22.79
C SER A 235 0.25 27.46 22.13
N GLN A 236 -0.35 26.28 22.04
CA GLN A 236 0.31 25.09 21.52
C GLN A 236 0.01 24.82 20.05
N ARG A 237 -1.15 25.22 19.51
CA ARG A 237 -1.59 24.84 18.16
C ARG A 237 -1.69 26.00 17.18
N VAL A 238 -1.91 27.23 17.65
CA VAL A 238 -2.15 28.39 16.78
C VAL A 238 -0.96 29.36 16.77
N ARG A 239 -0.57 29.86 17.94
CA ARG A 239 0.51 30.83 18.12
C ARG A 239 1.84 30.40 17.51
N PRO A 240 2.28 29.12 17.61
CA PRO A 240 3.54 28.71 17.00
C PRO A 240 3.61 29.02 15.50
N PHE A 241 2.52 28.86 14.75
CA PHE A 241 2.49 29.22 13.32
C PHE A 241 2.44 30.72 13.10
N PHE A 242 1.59 31.44 13.85
CA PHE A 242 1.40 32.88 13.64
C PHE A 242 2.64 33.68 14.02
N ASP A 243 3.34 33.26 15.07
CA ASP A 243 4.52 33.94 15.60
C ASP A 243 5.82 33.46 14.93
N ALA A 244 5.81 32.34 14.20
CA ALA A 244 6.99 31.84 13.47
C ALA A 244 7.47 32.84 12.40
N ALA A 245 8.79 32.90 12.19
CA ALA A 245 9.36 33.66 11.09
C ALA A 245 8.97 33.05 9.73
N CYS A 246 8.94 33.87 8.69
CA CYS A 246 8.79 33.38 7.32
C CYS A 246 10.06 32.66 6.88
N GLU A 247 9.89 31.54 6.18
CA GLU A 247 10.99 30.75 5.68
C GLU A 247 11.57 31.38 4.38
N PRO A 248 12.88 31.67 4.29
CA PRO A 248 13.42 32.52 3.22
C PRO A 248 13.22 32.00 1.79
N LEU A 249 13.25 30.68 1.59
CA LEU A 249 13.01 30.05 0.28
C LEU A 249 11.57 29.56 0.09
N ALA A 250 10.69 29.76 1.08
CA ALA A 250 9.28 29.42 0.91
C ALA A 250 8.65 30.38 -0.10
N GLN A 251 7.88 29.84 -1.02
CA GLN A 251 7.05 30.61 -1.95
C GLN A 251 5.59 30.19 -1.76
N GLY A 252 4.67 31.12 -1.92
CA GLY A 252 3.25 30.79 -1.76
C GLY A 252 2.80 29.71 -2.74
N GLY A 253 3.36 29.68 -3.95
CA GLY A 253 2.94 28.78 -5.01
C GLY A 253 3.78 27.51 -5.19
N VAL A 254 4.74 27.15 -4.32
CA VAL A 254 5.65 26.00 -4.60
C VAL A 254 4.86 24.77 -5.05
N GLY A 255 5.20 24.26 -6.23
CA GLY A 255 4.51 23.13 -6.87
C GLY A 255 3.24 23.48 -7.67
N TRP A 256 2.54 24.56 -7.33
CA TRP A 256 1.52 25.15 -8.20
C TRP A 256 2.19 25.85 -9.37
N PHE A 257 1.75 25.55 -10.60
CA PHE A 257 2.23 26.20 -11.83
C PHE A 257 3.76 26.23 -12.02
N GLU A 258 4.49 25.26 -11.48
CA GLU A 258 5.96 25.12 -11.67
C GLU A 258 6.82 26.11 -10.83
N ASP A 259 6.25 26.77 -9.82
CA ASP A 259 7.00 27.63 -8.91
C ASP A 259 8.05 26.83 -8.09
N ALA A 260 9.23 27.43 -7.91
CA ALA A 260 10.36 26.84 -7.18
C ALA A 260 10.48 27.35 -5.75
N GLY A 261 10.88 26.50 -4.80
CA GLY A 261 11.05 26.85 -3.40
C GLY A 261 10.99 25.66 -2.44
N VAL A 262 10.90 25.94 -1.15
CA VAL A 262 10.62 24.94 -0.11
C VAL A 262 9.16 25.02 0.35
N ALA A 263 8.66 23.98 1.01
CA ALA A 263 7.29 23.94 1.49
C ALA A 263 7.00 25.04 2.52
N ASP A 264 6.01 25.89 2.27
CA ASP A 264 5.59 26.97 3.17
C ASP A 264 4.66 26.44 4.28
N VAL A 265 5.22 25.70 5.25
CA VAL A 265 4.44 25.09 6.35
C VAL A 265 3.57 26.13 7.07
N LYS A 266 4.14 27.29 7.38
CA LYS A 266 3.44 28.41 8.01
C LYS A 266 2.32 28.93 7.13
N GLY A 267 2.61 29.32 5.89
CA GLY A 267 1.60 29.89 5.02
C GLY A 267 0.50 28.89 4.66
N HIS A 268 0.78 27.60 4.55
CA HIS A 268 -0.27 26.59 4.37
C HIS A 268 -1.22 26.52 5.56
N PHE A 269 -0.70 26.53 6.78
CA PHE A 269 -1.54 26.62 7.98
C PHE A 269 -2.36 27.92 7.99
N GLU A 270 -1.72 29.07 7.72
CA GLU A 270 -2.40 30.37 7.71
C GLU A 270 -3.45 30.50 6.61
N LEU A 271 -3.22 29.93 5.43
CA LEU A 271 -4.21 29.93 4.35
C LEU A 271 -5.45 29.14 4.78
N SER A 272 -5.26 27.97 5.41
CA SER A 272 -6.35 27.17 5.96
C SER A 272 -7.04 27.88 7.14
N ALA A 273 -6.30 28.51 8.05
CA ALA A 273 -6.82 29.08 9.28
C ALA A 273 -7.31 30.54 9.17
N ARG A 274 -6.80 31.33 8.22
CA ARG A 274 -7.03 32.78 8.06
C ARG A 274 -7.45 33.20 6.64
N GLY A 275 -7.23 32.36 5.63
CA GLY A 275 -7.55 32.69 4.23
C GLY A 275 -6.52 33.55 3.51
N PHE A 276 -5.34 33.73 4.10
CA PHE A 276 -4.20 34.39 3.48
C PHE A 276 -2.89 33.90 4.10
N ARG A 277 -1.78 34.19 3.43
CA ARG A 277 -0.42 33.81 3.86
C ARG A 277 0.34 35.06 4.27
N SER A 278 0.61 35.25 5.55
CA SER A 278 1.23 36.50 6.05
C SER A 278 2.62 36.76 5.45
N CYS A 279 3.31 35.70 5.01
CA CYS A 279 4.62 35.78 4.36
C CYS A 279 4.56 36.23 2.89
N HIS A 280 3.40 36.16 2.25
CA HIS A 280 3.25 36.39 0.80
C HIS A 280 2.19 37.42 0.44
N GLU A 281 1.25 37.69 1.35
CA GLU A 281 0.08 38.50 1.13
C GLU A 281 -0.05 39.53 2.27
N ALA A 282 -0.53 40.73 1.94
CA ALA A 282 -0.90 41.68 2.98
C ALA A 282 -2.02 41.08 3.84
N SER A 283 -1.98 41.41 5.13
CA SER A 283 -3.03 41.01 6.06
C SER A 283 -4.41 41.43 5.55
N LYS A 284 -5.38 40.52 5.66
CA LYS A 284 -6.81 40.78 5.41
C LYS A 284 -7.58 41.03 6.71
N ASP A 285 -6.86 41.22 7.83
CA ASP A 285 -7.44 41.41 9.16
C ASP A 285 -8.26 42.71 9.21
N GLY A 286 -9.32 42.71 10.03
CA GLY A 286 -10.19 43.88 10.21
C GLY A 286 -11.17 44.16 9.05
N GLY A 287 -11.19 43.32 8.01
CA GLY A 287 -12.16 43.34 6.92
C GLY A 287 -13.47 42.58 7.23
N ASP A 288 -14.30 42.41 6.19
CA ASP A 288 -15.49 41.55 6.23
C ASP A 288 -15.08 40.07 6.36
N ILE A 289 -15.63 39.36 7.35
CA ILE A 289 -15.34 37.94 7.59
C ILE A 289 -15.76 37.05 6.40
N ALA A 290 -16.68 37.51 5.54
CA ALA A 290 -17.07 36.83 4.30
C ALA A 290 -15.92 36.75 3.28
N SER A 291 -14.89 37.60 3.40
CA SER A 291 -13.70 37.54 2.53
C SER A 291 -12.84 36.28 2.78
N TYR A 292 -13.03 35.64 3.93
CA TYR A 292 -12.51 34.30 4.17
C TYR A 292 -13.42 33.28 3.45
N GLY A 293 -12.94 32.73 2.33
CA GLY A 293 -13.73 31.88 1.42
C GLY A 293 -14.64 30.84 2.09
N PRO A 294 -14.16 30.03 3.05
CA PRO A 294 -15.01 29.11 3.82
C PRO A 294 -16.15 29.80 4.56
N ALA A 295 -15.91 30.93 5.25
CA ALA A 295 -16.96 31.68 5.94
C ALA A 295 -17.98 32.30 4.96
N GLY A 296 -17.51 32.81 3.81
CA GLY A 296 -18.38 33.32 2.75
C GLY A 296 -19.42 32.28 2.31
N LYS A 297 -19.03 31.02 2.13
CA LYS A 297 -19.96 29.93 1.75
C LYS A 297 -21.08 29.67 2.76
N TYR A 298 -20.86 29.95 4.05
CA TYR A 298 -21.90 29.84 5.08
C TYR A 298 -22.79 31.08 5.12
N LEU A 299 -22.21 32.27 4.96
CA LEU A 299 -22.91 33.54 5.00
C LEU A 299 -23.80 33.75 3.76
N ASP A 300 -23.37 33.24 2.61
CA ASP A 300 -24.05 33.33 1.32
C ASP A 300 -24.83 32.05 0.97
N PHE A 301 -25.01 31.12 1.92
CA PHE A 301 -25.71 29.86 1.67
C PHE A 301 -27.18 30.11 1.29
N ASP A 302 -27.52 29.75 0.06
CA ASP A 302 -28.86 29.92 -0.51
C ASP A 302 -29.70 28.62 -0.53
N GLY A 303 -29.15 27.52 0.00
CA GLY A 303 -29.78 26.20 -0.01
C GLY A 303 -29.40 25.31 -1.21
N SER A 304 -28.63 25.80 -2.18
CA SER A 304 -28.33 25.06 -3.42
C SER A 304 -27.13 24.12 -3.31
N SER A 305 -26.06 24.54 -2.61
CA SER A 305 -24.83 23.77 -2.45
C SER A 305 -24.34 23.84 -1.00
N MET A 306 -24.35 22.68 -0.32
CA MET A 306 -23.88 22.59 1.06
C MET A 306 -22.37 22.81 1.12
N PRO A 307 -21.84 23.68 2.01
CA PRO A 307 -20.40 23.79 2.21
C PRO A 307 -19.80 22.42 2.59
N SER A 308 -18.55 22.12 2.26
CA SER A 308 -17.94 20.84 2.66
C SER A 308 -17.72 20.75 4.18
N TYR A 309 -17.54 19.54 4.73
CA TYR A 309 -17.18 19.37 6.15
C TYR A 309 -15.83 20.04 6.45
N THR A 310 -14.89 19.92 5.53
CA THR A 310 -13.62 20.66 5.49
C THR A 310 -13.80 22.18 5.67
N ASP A 311 -14.69 22.81 4.89
CA ASP A 311 -14.97 24.26 5.05
C ASP A 311 -15.60 24.57 6.41
N GLY A 312 -16.40 23.66 6.95
CA GLY A 312 -16.93 23.78 8.31
C GLY A 312 -15.85 23.68 9.40
N LEU A 313 -14.90 22.75 9.31
CA LEU A 313 -13.78 22.62 10.27
C LEU A 313 -12.93 23.90 10.33
N LYS A 314 -12.70 24.52 9.17
CA LYS A 314 -12.06 25.82 9.02
C LYS A 314 -12.82 26.96 9.72
N VAL A 315 -14.13 27.03 9.50
CA VAL A 315 -15.00 28.02 10.16
C VAL A 315 -15.04 27.81 11.68
N LEU A 316 -15.12 26.55 12.15
CA LEU A 316 -15.06 26.22 13.58
C LEU A 316 -13.71 26.62 14.19
N HIS A 317 -12.60 26.41 13.48
CA HIS A 317 -11.28 26.87 13.90
C HIS A 317 -11.23 28.40 14.02
N LEU A 318 -11.80 29.12 13.04
CA LEU A 318 -11.88 30.57 13.07
C LEU A 318 -12.72 31.07 14.26
N LEU A 319 -13.92 30.52 14.48
CA LEU A 319 -14.79 30.91 15.59
C LEU A 319 -14.13 30.68 16.94
N ARG A 320 -13.55 29.50 17.16
CA ARG A 320 -12.81 29.22 18.41
C ARG A 320 -11.65 30.21 18.61
N ARG A 321 -10.91 30.54 17.55
CA ARG A 321 -9.83 31.54 17.63
C ARG A 321 -10.34 32.92 18.03
N GLN A 322 -11.40 33.41 17.39
CA GLN A 322 -11.94 34.74 17.69
C GLN A 322 -12.44 34.81 19.13
N TRP A 323 -13.11 33.76 19.58
CA TRP A 323 -13.61 33.72 20.94
C TRP A 323 -12.51 33.58 21.99
N ALA A 324 -11.54 32.69 21.79
CA ALA A 324 -10.37 32.56 22.67
C ALA A 324 -9.57 33.88 22.76
N CYS A 325 -9.47 34.60 21.65
CA CYS A 325 -8.86 35.94 21.62
C CYS A 325 -9.65 36.95 22.48
N ALA A 326 -10.98 36.99 22.36
CA ALA A 326 -11.81 37.90 23.14
C ALA A 326 -11.73 37.60 24.65
N ASP A 327 -11.71 36.31 25.01
CA ASP A 327 -11.67 35.85 26.40
C ASP A 327 -10.31 36.16 27.07
N THR A 328 -9.20 36.17 26.31
CA THR A 328 -7.85 36.53 26.81
C THR A 328 -7.59 38.04 26.82
N GLY A 329 -8.22 38.82 25.92
CA GLY A 329 -8.01 40.26 25.75
C GLY A 329 -9.05 41.14 26.45
N SER A 330 -8.97 41.31 27.76
CA SER A 330 -9.89 42.15 28.57
C SER A 330 -11.40 41.84 28.44
N GLY A 331 -11.78 40.74 27.79
CA GLY A 331 -13.16 40.43 27.43
C GLY A 331 -13.66 41.16 26.18
N SER A 332 -12.76 41.69 25.33
CA SER A 332 -13.08 42.50 24.16
C SER A 332 -12.43 41.96 22.89
N PHE A 333 -13.12 42.12 21.75
CA PHE A 333 -12.60 41.73 20.44
C PHE A 333 -11.62 42.76 19.85
N GLU A 334 -11.19 43.78 20.62
CA GLU A 334 -10.37 44.88 20.10
C GLU A 334 -8.99 44.42 19.60
N SER A 335 -8.49 43.32 20.14
CA SER A 335 -7.20 42.71 19.72
C SER A 335 -7.36 41.54 18.75
N CYS A 336 -8.58 41.21 18.37
CA CYS A 336 -8.90 40.08 17.51
C CYS A 336 -8.94 40.47 16.03
N GLU A 337 -8.76 39.48 15.18
CA GLU A 337 -8.69 39.66 13.72
C GLU A 337 -10.03 40.12 13.13
N TYR A 338 -11.14 39.67 13.71
CA TYR A 338 -12.49 40.15 13.40
C TYR A 338 -13.18 40.64 14.67
N ASN A 339 -14.09 41.60 14.50
CA ASN A 339 -14.86 42.10 15.63
C ASN A 339 -15.95 41.10 16.07
N GLY A 340 -16.55 41.35 17.24
CA GLY A 340 -17.57 40.48 17.81
C GLY A 340 -18.85 40.38 16.95
N THR A 341 -19.23 41.44 16.24
CA THR A 341 -20.41 41.44 15.36
C THR A 341 -20.25 40.47 14.20
N GLU A 342 -19.09 40.50 13.53
CA GLU A 342 -18.78 39.59 12.42
C GLU A 342 -18.68 38.14 12.91
N THR A 343 -18.07 37.93 14.07
CA THR A 343 -17.94 36.61 14.69
C THR A 343 -19.31 36.01 15.01
N GLU A 344 -20.22 36.79 15.61
CA GLU A 344 -21.58 36.33 15.92
C GLU A 344 -22.40 36.10 14.65
N ARG A 345 -22.27 36.96 13.64
CA ARG A 345 -22.92 36.79 12.34
C ARG A 345 -22.55 35.45 11.70
N LEU A 346 -21.27 35.10 11.71
CA LEU A 346 -20.78 33.83 11.18
C LEU A 346 -21.26 32.64 12.03
N ALA A 347 -21.23 32.74 13.36
CA ALA A 347 -21.68 31.66 14.26
C ALA A 347 -23.17 31.31 14.02
N GLN A 348 -24.01 32.32 13.85
CA GLN A 348 -25.43 32.13 13.54
C GLN A 348 -25.65 31.51 12.16
N ALA A 349 -24.89 31.94 11.14
CA ALA A 349 -24.97 31.36 9.80
C ALA A 349 -24.52 29.89 9.80
N LEU A 350 -23.39 29.58 10.44
CA LEU A 350 -22.90 28.22 10.64
C LEU A 350 -23.99 27.33 11.27
N LEU A 351 -24.57 27.76 12.39
CA LEU A 351 -25.64 27.03 13.07
C LEU A 351 -26.85 26.75 12.15
N GLN A 352 -27.28 27.75 11.39
CA GLN A 352 -28.43 27.60 10.48
C GLN A 352 -28.14 26.58 9.36
N VAL A 353 -26.98 26.69 8.72
CA VAL A 353 -26.56 25.77 7.65
C VAL A 353 -26.37 24.36 8.20
N ASP A 354 -25.72 24.21 9.34
CA ASP A 354 -25.39 22.89 9.88
C ASP A 354 -26.58 22.16 10.47
N ARG A 355 -27.63 22.87 10.90
CA ARG A 355 -28.92 22.24 11.20
C ARG A 355 -29.52 21.59 9.95
N VAL A 356 -29.39 22.22 8.77
CA VAL A 356 -29.81 21.62 7.50
C VAL A 356 -28.90 20.46 7.15
N ARG A 357 -27.58 20.66 7.20
CA ARG A 357 -26.56 19.62 6.95
C ARG A 357 -26.81 18.38 7.77
N PHE A 358 -26.99 18.53 9.08
CA PHE A 358 -27.22 17.43 10.02
C PHE A 358 -28.47 16.63 9.65
N ASN A 359 -29.56 17.31 9.28
CA ASN A 359 -30.81 16.66 8.87
C ASN A 359 -30.69 15.92 7.53
N THR A 360 -29.77 16.33 6.66
CA THR A 360 -29.49 15.67 5.37
C THR A 360 -28.31 14.70 5.43
N THR A 361 -27.63 14.61 6.58
CA THR A 361 -26.47 13.73 6.75
C THR A 361 -26.94 12.29 6.76
N THR A 362 -26.30 11.45 5.96
CA THR A 362 -26.53 10.01 5.98
C THR A 362 -25.62 9.39 7.03
N TRP A 363 -26.20 8.77 8.05
CA TRP A 363 -25.51 8.21 9.22
C TRP A 363 -25.30 6.69 9.13
N THR A 364 -25.46 6.13 7.94
CA THR A 364 -25.31 4.70 7.65
C THR A 364 -24.75 4.54 6.25
N CYS A 365 -23.78 3.64 6.08
CA CYS A 365 -23.31 3.29 4.75
C CYS A 365 -24.40 2.55 3.96
N GLY A 366 -24.62 2.95 2.70
CA GLY A 366 -25.42 2.18 1.75
C GLY A 366 -24.61 1.04 1.12
N VAL A 367 -25.07 0.50 0.00
CA VAL A 367 -24.34 -0.56 -0.75
C VAL A 367 -22.99 -0.09 -1.32
N SER A 368 -22.75 1.22 -1.34
CA SER A 368 -21.62 1.88 -2.04
C SER A 368 -20.29 1.86 -1.29
N CYS A 369 -20.23 1.37 -0.04
CA CYS A 369 -19.00 1.36 0.76
C CYS A 369 -18.65 -0.06 1.28
N GLY A 370 -19.03 -1.09 0.52
CA GLY A 370 -18.63 -2.49 0.79
C GLY A 370 -19.42 -3.19 1.89
N ALA A 371 -20.32 -2.48 2.59
CA ALA A 371 -21.32 -3.09 3.44
C ALA A 371 -22.30 -3.90 2.58
N ALA A 372 -22.52 -5.17 2.92
CA ALA A 372 -23.63 -5.92 2.33
C ALA A 372 -24.90 -5.09 2.54
N SER A 373 -25.65 -4.81 1.46
CA SER A 373 -26.73 -3.81 1.43
C SER A 373 -27.53 -3.74 2.74
N GLY A 374 -27.35 -2.68 3.53
CA GLY A 374 -28.12 -2.42 4.75
C GLY A 374 -27.42 -2.69 6.09
N GLU A 375 -26.14 -3.07 6.12
CA GLU A 375 -25.38 -3.15 7.36
C GLU A 375 -25.21 -1.77 8.02
N THR A 376 -25.66 -1.66 9.27
CA THR A 376 -25.52 -0.45 10.09
C THR A 376 -24.17 -0.52 10.82
N ILE A 377 -23.12 0.02 10.21
CA ILE A 377 -21.73 -0.04 10.73
C ILE A 377 -21.07 1.35 10.74
N PHE A 378 -20.01 1.48 11.56
CA PHE A 378 -19.11 2.64 11.55
C PHE A 378 -17.98 2.42 10.53
N ASP A 379 -17.85 3.33 9.58
CA ASP A 379 -17.09 3.19 8.34
C ASP A 379 -16.53 4.55 7.86
N LEU A 380 -15.91 4.57 6.67
CA LEU A 380 -15.33 5.80 6.11
C LEU A 380 -16.37 6.91 5.90
N THR A 381 -17.60 6.57 5.49
CA THR A 381 -18.64 7.58 5.21
C THR A 381 -19.21 8.22 6.46
N THR A 382 -19.17 7.51 7.58
CA THR A 382 -19.64 7.98 8.89
C THR A 382 -18.54 8.64 9.72
N ALA A 383 -17.26 8.30 9.51
CA ALA A 383 -16.14 8.90 10.23
C ALA A 383 -16.00 10.42 10.02
N GLU A 384 -16.11 10.90 8.77
CA GLU A 384 -16.03 12.34 8.46
C GLU A 384 -17.11 13.17 9.17
N PRO A 385 -18.43 12.87 9.06
CA PRO A 385 -19.46 13.60 9.77
C PRO A 385 -19.31 13.48 11.30
N VAL A 386 -18.88 12.33 11.83
CA VAL A 386 -18.65 12.17 13.28
C VAL A 386 -17.53 13.06 13.78
N ASN A 387 -16.40 13.11 13.07
CA ASN A 387 -15.29 14.00 13.39
C ASN A 387 -15.74 15.48 13.35
N TYR A 388 -16.47 15.84 12.29
CA TYR A 388 -16.99 17.18 12.12
C TYR A 388 -17.97 17.59 13.23
N PHE A 389 -19.03 16.81 13.45
CA PHE A 389 -20.07 17.15 14.43
C PHE A 389 -19.59 17.02 15.87
N SER A 390 -18.57 16.19 16.16
CA SER A 390 -17.90 16.19 17.47
C SER A 390 -17.11 17.49 17.71
N THR A 391 -16.48 18.03 16.67
CA THR A 391 -15.79 19.34 16.72
C THR A 391 -16.79 20.49 16.81
N TRP A 392 -17.86 20.43 16.02
CA TRP A 392 -18.97 21.39 16.06
C TRP A 392 -19.59 21.46 17.45
N TYR A 393 -19.89 20.31 18.05
CA TYR A 393 -20.46 20.22 19.39
C TYR A 393 -19.51 20.84 20.40
N ASP A 394 -18.24 20.41 20.40
CA ASP A 394 -17.22 20.88 21.35
C ASP A 394 -17.00 22.39 21.29
N VAL A 395 -16.98 22.97 20.10
CA VAL A 395 -16.77 24.41 19.90
C VAL A 395 -18.03 25.22 20.23
N LEU A 396 -19.20 24.83 19.73
CA LEU A 396 -20.41 25.65 19.85
C LEU A 396 -21.12 25.51 21.20
N VAL A 397 -21.06 24.34 21.85
CA VAL A 397 -21.70 24.15 23.17
C VAL A 397 -21.07 25.02 24.26
N SER A 398 -19.80 25.43 24.06
CA SER A 398 -19.10 26.36 24.94
C SER A 398 -19.73 27.75 24.98
N ARG A 399 -20.54 28.12 23.97
CA ARG A 399 -21.13 29.46 23.83
C ARG A 399 -22.58 29.48 24.29
N SER A 400 -22.77 30.05 25.47
CA SER A 400 -24.09 30.18 26.10
C SER A 400 -25.08 30.92 25.19
N GLY A 401 -26.22 30.28 24.92
CA GLY A 401 -27.33 30.85 24.15
C GLY A 401 -27.23 30.65 22.63
N LEU A 402 -26.14 30.07 22.13
CA LEU A 402 -26.02 29.74 20.70
C LEU A 402 -26.78 28.45 20.37
N LEU A 403 -26.52 27.36 21.09
CA LEU A 403 -27.25 26.11 20.96
C LEU A 403 -28.40 26.04 21.97
N ASP A 404 -29.57 25.62 21.50
CA ASP A 404 -30.67 25.26 22.38
C ASP A 404 -30.54 23.81 22.88
N ALA A 405 -31.29 23.47 23.94
CA ALA A 405 -31.22 22.14 24.54
C ALA A 405 -31.67 21.02 23.59
N VAL A 406 -32.47 21.33 22.57
CA VAL A 406 -32.96 20.36 21.58
C VAL A 406 -31.83 19.99 20.62
N ASP A 407 -31.08 20.98 20.13
CA ASP A 407 -29.90 20.74 19.30
C ASP A 407 -28.83 19.94 20.04
N VAL A 408 -28.49 20.34 21.27
CA VAL A 408 -27.51 19.65 22.10
C VAL A 408 -27.90 18.18 22.29
N SER A 409 -29.15 17.92 22.67
CA SER A 409 -29.64 16.55 22.91
C SER A 409 -29.68 15.72 21.62
N ARG A 410 -30.07 16.33 20.49
CA ARG A 410 -30.19 15.65 19.21
C ARG A 410 -28.82 15.25 18.64
N VAL A 411 -27.86 16.17 18.63
CA VAL A 411 -26.51 15.91 18.10
C VAL A 411 -25.77 14.92 19.00
N SER A 412 -25.84 15.09 20.32
CA SER A 412 -25.20 14.17 21.27
C SER A 412 -25.75 12.74 21.14
N LEU A 413 -27.08 12.56 21.00
CA LEU A 413 -27.68 11.25 20.81
C LEU A 413 -27.19 10.57 19.52
N ALA A 414 -27.22 11.27 18.39
CA ALA A 414 -26.78 10.71 17.12
C ALA A 414 -25.30 10.30 17.15
N LEU A 415 -24.44 11.16 17.71
CA LEU A 415 -23.01 10.85 17.84
C LEU A 415 -22.76 9.66 18.78
N LYS A 416 -23.52 9.54 19.88
CA LYS A 416 -23.46 8.39 20.78
C LYS A 416 -23.89 7.09 20.08
N GLU A 417 -24.94 7.14 19.27
CA GLU A 417 -25.39 5.98 18.48
C GLU A 417 -24.29 5.51 17.51
N GLN A 418 -23.59 6.45 16.85
CA GLN A 418 -22.45 6.11 15.98
C GLN A 418 -21.29 5.46 16.74
N MET A 419 -20.99 5.91 17.97
CA MET A 419 -20.00 5.22 18.80
C MET A 419 -20.47 3.85 19.27
N GLY A 420 -21.78 3.64 19.38
CA GLY A 420 -22.35 2.31 19.58
C GLY A 420 -22.03 1.38 18.40
N LEU A 421 -22.08 1.91 17.17
CA LEU A 421 -21.68 1.16 15.97
C LEU A 421 -20.17 0.90 15.92
N PHE A 422 -19.34 1.87 16.31
CA PHE A 422 -17.88 1.69 16.42
C PHE A 422 -17.54 0.59 17.44
N ALA A 423 -18.13 0.65 18.63
CA ALA A 423 -17.96 -0.37 19.66
C ALA A 423 -18.50 -1.73 19.22
N SER A 424 -19.63 -1.76 18.49
CA SER A 424 -20.18 -2.98 17.91
C SER A 424 -19.21 -3.60 16.90
N ALA A 425 -18.70 -2.82 15.95
CA ALA A 425 -17.71 -3.25 14.96
C ALA A 425 -16.44 -3.82 15.63
N PHE A 426 -15.98 -3.18 16.71
CA PHE A 426 -14.88 -3.72 17.51
C PHE A 426 -15.26 -5.05 18.17
N ASN A 427 -16.40 -5.14 18.84
CA ASN A 427 -16.78 -6.35 19.58
C ASN A 427 -17.06 -7.55 18.65
N THR A 428 -17.62 -7.32 17.47
CA THR A 428 -17.98 -8.37 16.51
C THR A 428 -16.81 -8.86 15.66
N GLY A 429 -15.66 -8.19 15.69
CA GLY A 429 -14.53 -8.57 14.85
C GLY A 429 -14.63 -8.04 13.43
N HIS A 430 -15.39 -6.96 13.23
CA HIS A 430 -15.66 -6.45 11.91
C HIS A 430 -14.36 -5.99 11.22
N TRP A 431 -14.22 -6.35 9.95
CA TRP A 431 -12.98 -6.16 9.20
C TRP A 431 -12.54 -4.70 9.14
N SER A 432 -13.47 -3.74 9.15
CA SER A 432 -13.19 -2.30 9.10
C SER A 432 -12.28 -1.79 10.24
N LEU A 433 -12.19 -2.53 11.34
CA LEU A 433 -11.28 -2.26 12.45
C LEU A 433 -10.24 -3.37 12.63
N TRP A 434 -10.62 -4.64 12.44
CA TRP A 434 -9.79 -5.77 12.85
C TRP A 434 -8.73 -6.24 11.86
N ASN A 435 -8.83 -5.88 10.58
CA ASN A 435 -7.76 -6.19 9.62
C ASN A 435 -6.57 -5.21 9.75
N GLY A 436 -6.70 -4.16 10.57
CA GLY A 436 -5.67 -3.14 10.76
C GLY A 436 -5.36 -2.33 9.50
N ASN A 437 -6.23 -2.29 8.49
CA ASN A 437 -5.96 -1.61 7.22
C ASN A 437 -5.87 -0.07 7.33
N ASN A 438 -5.71 0.62 6.20
CA ASN A 438 -5.77 2.08 6.09
C ASN A 438 -7.00 2.74 6.73
N TRP A 439 -8.16 2.07 6.79
CA TRP A 439 -9.37 2.65 7.38
C TRP A 439 -9.19 2.83 8.88
N THR A 440 -8.46 1.92 9.53
CA THR A 440 -8.32 1.86 10.99
C THR A 440 -7.93 3.21 11.61
N PRO A 441 -6.81 3.88 11.23
CA PRO A 441 -6.48 5.19 11.78
C PRO A 441 -7.50 6.29 11.43
N HIS A 442 -8.14 6.19 10.27
CA HIS A 442 -9.15 7.17 9.82
C HIS A 442 -10.45 7.08 10.64
N LEU A 443 -10.90 5.87 10.97
CA LEU A 443 -12.06 5.66 11.86
C LEU A 443 -11.71 6.06 13.29
N CYS A 444 -10.52 5.69 13.75
CA CYS A 444 -10.07 5.95 15.11
C CYS A 444 -9.90 7.45 15.41
N ILE A 445 -9.50 8.29 14.46
CA ILE A 445 -9.39 9.74 14.71
C ILE A 445 -10.76 10.38 14.95
N ALA A 446 -11.80 9.95 14.22
CA ALA A 446 -13.17 10.42 14.44
C ALA A 446 -13.71 9.98 15.81
N ALA A 447 -13.48 8.72 16.17
CA ALA A 447 -13.84 8.17 17.48
C ALA A 447 -13.06 8.85 18.63
N MET A 448 -11.78 9.19 18.43
CA MET A 448 -10.97 9.95 19.40
C MET A 448 -11.53 11.37 19.60
N ALA A 449 -11.90 12.06 18.52
CA ALA A 449 -12.52 13.38 18.61
C ALA A 449 -13.82 13.32 19.43
N TRP A 450 -14.68 12.32 19.18
CA TRP A 450 -15.87 12.11 20.00
C TRP A 450 -15.53 11.84 21.47
N ALA A 451 -14.60 10.93 21.74
CA ALA A 451 -14.26 10.53 23.11
C ALA A 451 -13.71 11.69 23.95
N VAL A 452 -12.90 12.57 23.34
CA VAL A 452 -12.43 13.80 23.99
C VAL A 452 -13.57 14.78 24.23
N SER A 453 -14.42 15.01 23.22
CA SER A 453 -15.56 15.93 23.33
C SER A 453 -16.54 15.48 24.41
N PHE A 454 -16.86 14.19 24.51
CA PHE A 454 -17.89 13.65 25.42
C PHE A 454 -17.33 13.01 26.70
N TRP A 455 -16.06 13.26 27.03
CA TRP A 455 -15.36 12.58 28.13
C TRP A 455 -16.07 12.67 29.50
N HIS A 456 -16.75 13.79 29.76
CA HIS A 456 -17.41 14.04 31.05
C HIS A 456 -18.91 13.73 31.02
N GLU A 457 -19.54 13.76 29.84
CA GLU A 457 -20.96 13.46 29.64
C GLU A 457 -21.20 11.95 29.49
N GLU A 458 -20.28 11.23 28.85
CA GLU A 458 -20.38 9.80 28.51
C GLU A 458 -19.14 9.04 28.99
N ASN A 459 -18.73 9.27 30.24
CA ASN A 459 -17.42 8.88 30.76
C ASN A 459 -17.04 7.40 30.55
N GLU A 460 -17.96 6.47 30.81
CA GLU A 460 -17.70 5.04 30.66
C GLU A 460 -17.46 4.67 29.19
N MET A 461 -18.31 5.16 28.29
CA MET A 461 -18.22 4.89 26.86
C MET A 461 -17.00 5.58 26.25
N ALA A 462 -16.69 6.82 26.62
CA ALA A 462 -15.53 7.55 26.14
C ALA A 462 -14.21 6.86 26.54
N ARG A 463 -14.11 6.38 27.79
CA ARG A 463 -12.96 5.57 28.25
C ARG A 463 -12.83 4.27 27.46
N GLU A 464 -13.94 3.60 27.24
CA GLU A 464 -13.96 2.35 26.48
C GLU A 464 -13.53 2.57 25.03
N VAL A 465 -14.02 3.63 24.37
CA VAL A 465 -13.63 3.99 23.01
C VAL A 465 -12.14 4.29 22.92
N VAL A 466 -11.55 5.03 23.86
CA VAL A 466 -10.09 5.29 23.88
C VAL A 466 -9.31 3.98 24.06
N ALA A 467 -9.78 3.08 24.92
CA ALA A 467 -9.16 1.76 25.07
C ALA A 467 -9.24 0.94 23.78
N MET A 468 -10.41 0.88 23.13
CA MET A 468 -10.60 0.22 21.83
C MET A 468 -9.67 0.79 20.76
N ILE A 469 -9.54 2.12 20.66
CA ILE A 469 -8.62 2.76 19.71
C ILE A 469 -7.19 2.26 19.93
N ASN A 470 -6.70 2.25 21.18
CA ASN A 470 -5.36 1.76 21.48
C ASN A 470 -5.19 0.28 21.09
N ASP A 471 -6.17 -0.57 21.38
CA ASP A 471 -6.15 -1.99 21.05
C ASP A 471 -6.10 -2.23 19.53
N ILE A 472 -6.91 -1.50 18.76
CA ILE A 472 -6.99 -1.65 17.31
C ILE A 472 -5.73 -1.09 16.62
N LEU A 473 -5.18 0.03 17.11
CA LEU A 473 -3.95 0.60 16.55
C LEU A 473 -2.75 -0.35 16.69
N TRP A 474 -2.75 -1.27 17.66
CA TRP A 474 -1.73 -2.33 17.74
C TRP A 474 -1.78 -3.28 16.54
N LEU A 475 -2.97 -3.59 16.03
CA LEU A 475 -3.16 -4.40 14.82
C LEU A 475 -2.61 -3.67 13.60
N HIS A 476 -2.84 -2.35 13.52
CA HIS A 476 -2.37 -1.52 12.41
C HIS A 476 -0.84 -1.50 12.26
N ARG A 477 -0.06 -1.77 13.33
CA ARG A 477 1.41 -1.77 13.27
C ARG A 477 1.95 -2.74 12.23
N SER A 478 1.29 -3.89 12.02
CA SER A 478 1.76 -4.88 11.04
C SER A 478 1.61 -4.43 9.59
N MET A 479 0.91 -3.32 9.33
CA MET A 479 0.83 -2.71 8.00
C MET A 479 2.10 -1.99 7.58
N PHE A 480 2.99 -1.71 8.54
CA PHE A 480 4.33 -1.23 8.26
C PHE A 480 5.31 -2.39 8.36
N THR A 481 6.04 -2.64 7.29
CA THR A 481 7.13 -3.62 7.31
C THR A 481 8.33 -3.10 8.10
N ALA A 482 9.25 -3.99 8.45
CA ALA A 482 10.41 -3.63 9.25
C ALA A 482 11.34 -2.61 8.55
N ASP A 483 11.28 -2.47 7.23
CA ASP A 483 11.97 -1.45 6.43
C ASP A 483 11.11 -0.21 6.11
N GLY A 484 9.92 -0.10 6.69
CA GLY A 484 9.08 1.11 6.63
C GLY A 484 8.10 1.18 5.46
N VAL A 485 7.99 0.15 4.63
CA VAL A 485 6.97 0.12 3.57
C VAL A 485 5.59 -0.05 4.18
N TYR A 486 4.64 0.78 3.75
CA TYR A 486 3.23 0.57 4.03
C TYR A 486 2.65 -0.41 3.01
N VAL A 487 2.17 -1.57 3.47
CA VAL A 487 1.89 -2.75 2.63
C VAL A 487 0.72 -2.60 1.66
N GLU A 488 -0.07 -1.53 1.74
CA GLU A 488 -1.16 -1.26 0.80
C GLU A 488 -0.72 -0.32 -0.34
N GLY A 489 0.46 0.32 -0.23
CA GLY A 489 0.92 1.32 -1.21
C GLY A 489 0.97 2.73 -0.66
N VAL A 490 1.37 3.68 -1.50
CA VAL A 490 1.74 5.04 -1.07
C VAL A 490 0.54 5.98 -1.15
N ALA A 491 0.03 6.24 -2.35
CA ALA A 491 -1.01 7.23 -2.51
C ALA A 491 -2.34 6.71 -1.94
N MET A 492 -3.07 7.62 -1.30
CA MET A 492 -4.25 7.35 -0.47
C MET A 492 -3.94 6.62 0.83
N TYR A 493 -3.27 5.47 0.78
CA TYR A 493 -3.28 4.57 1.93
C TYR A 493 -2.22 4.87 2.97
N SER A 494 -0.94 5.01 2.59
CA SER A 494 0.07 5.44 3.56
C SER A 494 -0.24 6.86 4.06
N PHE A 495 -0.69 7.77 3.18
CA PHE A 495 -1.07 9.12 3.57
C PHE A 495 -2.24 9.15 4.56
N MET A 496 -3.31 8.37 4.32
CA MET A 496 -4.46 8.28 5.21
C MET A 496 -4.07 7.68 6.55
N SER A 497 -3.27 6.61 6.54
CA SER A 497 -2.73 5.99 7.74
C SER A 497 -1.91 6.99 8.57
N VAL A 498 -0.88 7.61 7.98
CA VAL A 498 -0.01 8.56 8.67
C VAL A 498 -0.79 9.74 9.22
N THR A 499 -1.68 10.33 8.41
CA THR A 499 -2.50 11.47 8.85
C THR A 499 -3.38 11.09 10.03
N GLY A 500 -3.97 9.89 10.02
CA GLY A 500 -4.76 9.36 11.14
C GLY A 500 -3.90 9.12 12.39
N LEU A 501 -2.77 8.43 12.26
CA LEU A 501 -1.87 8.11 13.37
C LEU A 501 -1.29 9.36 14.04
N ILE A 502 -0.83 10.32 13.25
CA ILE A 502 -0.29 11.60 13.73
C ILE A 502 -1.40 12.44 14.36
N GLY A 503 -2.59 12.48 13.74
CA GLY A 503 -3.74 13.19 14.29
C GLY A 503 -4.21 12.62 15.63
N ILE A 504 -4.33 11.30 15.75
CA ILE A 504 -4.68 10.62 17.01
C ILE A 504 -3.60 10.88 18.07
N SER A 505 -2.32 10.73 17.72
CA SER A 505 -1.21 10.97 18.65
C SER A 505 -1.23 12.38 19.20
N THR A 506 -1.40 13.36 18.33
CA THR A 506 -1.45 14.77 18.67
C THR A 506 -2.66 15.09 19.55
N LEU A 507 -3.85 14.62 19.16
CA LEU A 507 -5.09 14.87 19.90
C LEU A 507 -5.07 14.20 21.27
N GLN A 508 -4.64 12.93 21.34
CA GLN A 508 -4.56 12.20 22.60
C GLN A 508 -3.53 12.82 23.53
N LYS A 509 -2.35 13.19 23.02
CA LYS A 509 -1.31 13.85 23.81
C LYS A 509 -1.77 15.19 24.37
N ALA A 510 -2.42 16.02 23.55
CA ALA A 510 -2.95 17.31 24.00
C ALA A 510 -4.08 17.15 25.05
N SER A 511 -4.88 16.09 24.95
CA SER A 511 -6.08 15.91 25.79
C SER A 511 -5.83 15.05 27.04
N PHE A 512 -4.89 14.11 26.99
CA PHE A 512 -4.62 13.10 28.02
C PHE A 512 -3.15 13.04 28.46
N GLY A 513 -2.27 13.85 27.87
CA GLY A 513 -0.87 13.97 28.29
C GLY A 513 0.08 12.90 27.72
N SER A 514 -0.40 11.97 26.89
CA SER A 514 0.42 10.99 26.16
C SER A 514 -0.20 10.58 24.82
N ALA A 515 0.65 10.23 23.86
CA ALA A 515 0.22 9.58 22.61
C ALA A 515 -0.02 8.07 22.83
N PRO A 516 -0.76 7.38 21.92
CA PRO A 516 -0.89 5.94 21.97
C PRO A 516 0.47 5.22 21.86
N GLU A 517 0.74 4.26 22.74
CA GLU A 517 1.94 3.41 22.64
C GLU A 517 1.95 2.51 21.38
N ALA A 518 0.77 2.31 20.80
CA ALA A 518 0.58 1.54 19.58
C ALA A 518 1.16 2.22 18.34
N VAL A 519 1.38 3.54 18.35
CA VAL A 519 1.98 4.23 17.20
C VAL A 519 3.48 3.95 17.16
N ASP A 520 3.92 3.30 16.07
CA ASP A 520 5.31 2.94 15.84
C ASP A 520 6.08 4.08 15.16
N GLU A 521 6.65 4.99 15.96
CA GLU A 521 7.43 6.12 15.45
C GLU A 521 8.68 5.71 14.64
N ASP A 522 9.26 4.55 14.93
CA ASP A 522 10.42 4.04 14.21
C ASP A 522 10.01 3.56 12.81
N ALA A 523 8.85 2.91 12.69
CA ALA A 523 8.27 2.56 11.40
C ALA A 523 7.92 3.81 10.58
N LEU A 524 7.32 4.83 11.20
CA LEU A 524 7.04 6.11 10.54
C LEU A 524 8.33 6.83 10.12
N THR A 525 9.39 6.76 10.91
CA THR A 525 10.70 7.32 10.54
C THR A 525 11.25 6.63 9.27
N ARG A 526 11.17 5.30 9.18
CA ARG A 526 11.62 4.54 8.00
C ARG A 526 10.72 4.75 6.77
N LEU A 527 9.44 5.02 6.97
CA LEU A 527 8.48 5.33 5.90
C LEU A 527 8.93 6.51 5.02
N VAL A 528 9.69 7.46 5.57
CA VAL A 528 10.19 8.63 4.82
C VAL A 528 10.98 8.21 3.59
N ASP A 529 11.89 7.25 3.73
CA ASP A 529 12.68 6.75 2.60
C ASP A 529 11.80 6.04 1.57
N PHE A 530 10.79 5.29 2.01
CA PHE A 530 9.82 4.65 1.11
C PHE A 530 8.99 5.67 0.33
N HIS A 531 8.51 6.73 0.98
CA HIS A 531 7.82 7.84 0.31
C HIS A 531 8.74 8.45 -0.77
N LEU A 532 9.96 8.88 -0.41
CA LEU A 532 10.88 9.46 -1.38
C LEU A 532 11.23 8.50 -2.53
N ALA A 533 11.42 7.21 -2.24
CA ALA A 533 11.65 6.16 -3.24
C ALA A 533 10.46 5.93 -4.19
N SER A 534 9.28 6.40 -3.82
CA SER A 534 8.05 6.19 -4.57
C SER A 534 7.62 7.41 -5.37
N MET A 535 8.46 8.44 -5.47
CA MET A 535 8.25 9.56 -6.37
C MET A 535 9.06 9.37 -7.66
N SER A 536 8.36 9.15 -8.77
CA SER A 536 8.98 9.00 -10.09
C SER A 536 9.37 10.33 -10.72
N THR A 537 10.10 10.29 -11.83
CA THR A 537 10.69 11.50 -12.45
C THR A 537 9.65 12.41 -13.10
N ASP A 538 8.47 11.90 -13.42
CA ASP A 538 7.30 12.67 -13.83
C ASP A 538 6.58 13.36 -12.66
N ALA A 539 7.17 13.31 -11.46
CA ALA A 539 6.62 13.77 -10.17
C ALA A 539 5.23 13.19 -9.85
N TYR A 540 5.01 11.93 -10.19
CA TYR A 540 3.89 11.14 -9.68
C TYR A 540 4.35 10.11 -8.67
N THR A 541 3.44 9.73 -7.77
CA THR A 541 3.65 8.57 -6.92
C THR A 541 3.56 7.29 -7.76
N VAL A 542 4.43 6.33 -7.48
CA VAL A 542 4.39 4.98 -8.02
C VAL A 542 3.06 4.32 -7.63
N ALA A 543 2.29 3.91 -8.64
CA ALA A 543 0.92 3.40 -8.51
C ALA A 543 0.91 1.87 -8.48
N PHE A 544 1.52 1.32 -7.44
CA PHE A 544 1.67 -0.10 -7.18
C PHE A 544 0.60 -0.60 -6.21
N GLY A 545 -0.02 -1.75 -6.51
CA GLY A 545 -1.28 -2.16 -5.91
C GLY A 545 -2.42 -1.19 -6.22
N ASP A 546 -3.43 -1.17 -5.35
CA ASP A 546 -4.60 -0.30 -5.39
C ASP A 546 -4.21 1.16 -5.03
N SER A 547 -3.03 1.63 -5.39
CA SER A 547 -2.58 3.00 -5.17
C SER A 547 -2.92 3.86 -6.38
N HIS A 548 -3.45 5.06 -6.17
CA HIS A 548 -3.55 6.03 -7.26
C HIS A 548 -2.16 6.54 -7.67
N ARG A 549 -2.04 6.97 -8.92
CA ARG A 549 -1.01 7.94 -9.29
C ARG A 549 -1.43 9.32 -8.77
N LYS A 550 -0.79 9.81 -7.70
CA LYS A 550 -0.99 11.16 -7.19
C LYS A 550 0.17 12.02 -7.67
N ARG A 551 -0.12 13.20 -8.21
CA ARG A 551 0.94 14.13 -8.57
C ARG A 551 1.51 14.75 -7.31
N GLY A 552 2.81 14.61 -7.13
CA GLY A 552 3.58 15.16 -6.03
C GLY A 552 3.04 14.87 -4.63
N TRP A 553 3.61 15.58 -3.66
CA TRP A 553 3.14 15.54 -2.27
C TRP A 553 1.99 16.54 -2.10
N GLY A 554 0.79 16.02 -1.86
CA GLY A 554 -0.41 16.83 -1.60
C GLY A 554 -0.65 17.14 -0.11
N ASP A 555 0.17 16.58 0.77
CA ASP A 555 0.07 16.74 2.22
C ASP A 555 1.45 16.73 2.92
N PHE A 556 1.49 16.96 4.24
CA PHE A 556 2.71 16.91 5.05
C PHE A 556 3.00 15.54 5.66
N SER A 557 2.35 14.44 5.22
CA SER A 557 2.54 13.12 5.83
C SER A 557 4.00 12.68 5.85
N THR A 558 4.77 12.90 4.79
CA THR A 558 6.21 12.62 4.75
C THR A 558 7.00 13.44 5.78
N LEU A 559 6.70 14.74 5.92
CA LEU A 559 7.38 15.60 6.89
C LEU A 559 6.98 15.26 8.34
N GLN A 560 5.70 14.93 8.57
CA GLN A 560 5.20 14.48 9.86
C GLN A 560 5.84 13.14 10.26
N SER A 561 5.98 12.22 9.30
CA SER A 561 6.67 10.94 9.49
C SER A 561 8.14 11.14 9.85
N ALA A 562 8.82 12.10 9.20
CA ALA A 562 10.20 12.46 9.52
C ALA A 562 10.38 13.05 10.92
N LEU A 563 9.31 13.57 11.52
CA LEU A 563 9.25 14.11 12.87
C LEU A 563 8.42 13.24 13.84
N ALA A 564 8.09 12.00 13.48
CA ALA A 564 7.23 11.15 14.29
C ALA A 564 7.74 10.98 15.73
N PRO A 565 9.05 10.76 16.02
CA PRO A 565 9.54 10.68 17.40
C PRO A 565 9.28 11.96 18.21
N LYS A 566 9.37 13.13 17.56
CA LYS A 566 9.10 14.42 18.20
C LYS A 566 7.62 14.62 18.45
N ILE A 567 6.77 14.34 17.46
CA ILE A 567 5.31 14.50 17.56
C ILE A 567 4.73 13.52 18.61
N VAL A 568 5.12 12.24 18.55
CA VAL A 568 4.56 11.17 19.38
C VAL A 568 5.14 11.19 20.79
N ARG A 569 6.47 11.36 20.96
CA ARG A 569 7.15 11.21 22.26
C ARG A 569 7.88 12.44 22.80
N ASP A 570 7.78 13.60 22.14
CA ASP A 570 8.62 14.78 22.46
C ASP A 570 10.13 14.47 22.41
N SER A 571 10.52 13.51 21.57
CA SER A 571 11.93 13.16 21.39
C SER A 571 12.66 14.28 20.66
N GLU A 572 13.85 14.64 21.14
CA GLU A 572 14.79 15.53 20.46
C GLU A 572 15.65 14.80 19.41
N GLN A 573 15.24 13.59 19.01
CA GLN A 573 15.90 12.86 17.93
C GLN A 573 15.87 13.69 16.65
N ALA A 574 16.99 13.66 15.93
CA ALA A 574 17.12 14.34 14.65
C ALA A 574 16.06 13.85 13.66
N THR A 575 15.61 14.75 12.78
CA THR A 575 14.69 14.40 11.69
C THR A 575 15.25 13.27 10.83
N ALA A 576 14.37 12.36 10.41
CA ALA A 576 14.73 11.31 9.45
C ALA A 576 15.03 11.87 8.05
N LEU A 577 14.61 13.11 7.78
CA LEU A 577 14.75 13.75 6.48
C LEU A 577 16.18 14.27 6.27
N THR A 578 16.93 13.63 5.36
CA THR A 578 18.27 14.07 4.98
C THR A 578 18.23 15.39 4.19
N PRO A 579 19.34 16.16 4.10
CA PRO A 579 19.42 17.35 3.25
C PRO A 579 18.93 17.15 1.81
N CYS A 580 19.37 16.07 1.16
CA CYS A 580 18.94 15.77 -0.20
C CYS A 580 17.54 15.14 -0.27
N GLY A 581 17.11 14.43 0.77
CA GLY A 581 15.71 14.02 0.91
C GLY A 581 14.76 15.22 1.04
N ALA A 582 15.17 16.29 1.73
CA ALA A 582 14.39 17.53 1.82
C ALA A 582 14.28 18.23 0.46
N ARG A 583 15.36 18.24 -0.33
CA ARG A 583 15.35 18.76 -1.70
C ARG A 583 14.45 17.92 -2.61
N GLU A 584 14.57 16.60 -2.55
CA GLU A 584 13.71 15.65 -3.29
C GLU A 584 12.23 15.81 -2.93
N TYR A 585 11.91 15.94 -1.63
CA TYR A 585 10.56 16.23 -1.17
C TYR A 585 10.04 17.55 -1.74
N CYS A 586 10.80 18.65 -1.61
CA CYS A 586 10.36 19.97 -2.08
C CYS A 586 10.25 20.04 -3.61
N ALA A 587 11.14 19.37 -4.34
CA ALA A 587 11.10 19.29 -5.80
C ALA A 587 9.84 18.58 -6.32
N ALA A 588 9.25 17.71 -5.53
CA ALA A 588 8.02 16.98 -5.86
C ALA A 588 6.80 17.48 -5.08
N LEU A 589 6.87 18.61 -4.39
CA LEU A 589 5.69 19.21 -3.77
C LEU A 589 4.71 19.61 -4.87
N TYR A 590 3.44 19.22 -4.78
CA TYR A 590 2.45 19.56 -5.79
C TYR A 590 1.15 20.01 -5.15
N GLY A 591 1.12 21.29 -4.78
CA GLY A 591 -0.07 21.94 -4.25
C GLY A 591 -0.64 21.29 -2.99
N SER A 592 -1.28 22.10 -2.18
CA SER A 592 -1.79 21.64 -0.89
C SER A 592 -3.15 20.93 -0.98
N GLY A 593 -3.34 20.11 -2.01
CA GLY A 593 -4.62 19.45 -2.30
C GLY A 593 -5.24 18.69 -1.11
N GLY A 594 -4.44 18.21 -0.14
CA GLY A 594 -4.92 17.73 1.15
C GLY A 594 -4.54 18.62 2.35
N LEU A 595 -3.54 19.48 2.20
CA LEU A 595 -3.05 20.44 3.20
C LEU A 595 -4.00 21.61 3.48
N TYR A 596 -4.82 21.97 2.50
CA TYR A 596 -5.73 23.09 2.60
C TYR A 596 -7.00 22.78 3.36
N GLU A 597 -7.18 21.57 3.91
CA GLU A 597 -8.51 21.17 4.37
C GLU A 597 -8.71 21.36 5.87
N ASP A 598 -7.88 20.73 6.70
CA ASP A 598 -8.11 20.67 8.15
C ASP A 598 -6.97 21.31 8.97
N PRO A 599 -7.10 22.58 9.40
CA PRO A 599 -6.09 23.24 10.22
C PRO A 599 -5.91 22.58 11.60
N TRP A 600 -6.85 21.76 12.06
CA TRP A 600 -6.76 21.07 13.35
C TRP A 600 -5.70 19.96 13.36
N ARG A 601 -5.38 19.39 12.18
CA ARG A 601 -4.47 18.23 12.05
C ARG A 601 -3.01 18.59 11.78
N ILE A 602 -2.70 19.84 11.49
CA ILE A 602 -1.33 20.28 11.19
C ILE A 602 -0.54 20.42 12.50
N SER A 603 0.62 19.75 12.58
CA SER A 603 1.45 19.76 13.79
C SER A 603 2.42 20.95 13.80
N PRO A 604 2.46 21.79 14.85
CA PRO A 604 3.44 22.87 15.03
C PRO A 604 4.89 22.40 14.97
N GLU A 605 5.16 21.15 15.35
CA GLU A 605 6.48 20.55 15.34
C GLU A 605 7.10 20.58 13.94
N LEU A 606 6.30 20.62 12.87
CA LEU A 606 6.76 20.80 11.49
C LEU A 606 7.58 22.08 11.31
N LEU A 607 7.29 23.15 12.07
CA LEU A 607 8.06 24.41 12.04
C LEU A 607 9.48 24.25 12.58
N SER A 608 9.79 23.14 13.24
CA SER A 608 11.17 22.84 13.66
C SER A 608 12.04 22.29 12.53
N LEU A 609 11.45 21.95 11.38
CA LEU A 609 12.20 21.68 10.16
C LEU A 609 12.56 23.00 9.49
N ASN A 610 13.85 23.34 9.49
CA ASN A 610 14.37 24.40 8.65
C ASN A 610 14.67 23.82 7.26
N LEU A 611 13.65 23.75 6.40
CA LEU A 611 13.74 23.15 5.08
C LEU A 611 14.71 23.91 4.18
N THR A 612 14.78 25.23 4.32
CA THR A 612 15.74 26.09 3.62
C THR A 612 17.17 25.66 3.93
N ASP A 613 17.52 25.55 5.21
CA ASP A 613 18.87 25.14 5.60
C ASP A 613 19.16 23.69 5.19
N LEU A 614 18.20 22.77 5.32
CA LEU A 614 18.35 21.39 4.89
C LEU A 614 18.59 21.29 3.38
N VAL A 615 17.81 21.99 2.57
CA VAL A 615 17.96 22.01 1.11
C VAL A 615 19.29 22.61 0.69
N LEU A 616 19.71 23.72 1.31
CA LEU A 616 20.99 24.37 1.02
C LEU A 616 22.20 23.52 1.42
N GLN A 617 22.03 22.58 2.35
CA GLN A 617 23.07 21.61 2.72
C GLN A 617 23.19 20.44 1.73
N CYS A 618 22.22 20.24 0.84
CA CYS A 618 22.32 19.20 -0.18
C CYS A 618 23.37 19.59 -1.22
N SER A 619 24.50 18.88 -1.21
CA SER A 619 25.61 19.11 -2.14
C SER A 619 25.34 18.41 -3.48
N VAL A 620 24.84 19.17 -4.46
CA VAL A 620 24.45 18.68 -5.79
C VAL A 620 25.05 19.52 -6.92
N SER A 621 25.21 18.93 -8.10
CA SER A 621 25.53 19.69 -9.31
C SER A 621 24.26 20.30 -9.91
N ALA A 622 24.41 21.34 -10.71
CA ALA A 622 23.28 22.03 -11.34
C ALA A 622 22.50 21.11 -12.31
N SER A 623 23.20 20.19 -12.97
CA SER A 623 22.62 19.18 -13.86
C SER A 623 22.11 17.91 -13.16
N GLN A 624 22.45 17.72 -11.89
CA GLN A 624 22.02 16.59 -11.05
C GLN A 624 21.43 17.10 -9.73
N PRO A 625 20.35 17.89 -9.77
CA PRO A 625 19.81 18.61 -8.62
C PRO A 625 19.27 17.71 -7.50
N LEU A 626 19.04 16.42 -7.74
CA LEU A 626 18.63 15.42 -6.74
C LEU A 626 19.77 14.48 -6.33
N GLY A 627 21.02 14.79 -6.70
CA GLY A 627 22.20 13.96 -6.45
C GLY A 627 22.51 12.99 -7.57
N GLY A 628 23.50 12.14 -7.32
CA GLY A 628 23.93 11.08 -8.25
C GLY A 628 22.93 9.92 -8.31
N GLN A 629 23.40 8.78 -8.80
CA GLN A 629 22.58 7.57 -8.84
C GLN A 629 22.16 7.13 -7.43
N THR A 630 20.90 6.77 -7.24
CA THR A 630 20.37 6.18 -6.00
C THR A 630 19.68 4.86 -6.27
N VAL A 631 19.92 3.89 -5.39
CA VAL A 631 19.25 2.59 -5.35
C VAL A 631 18.67 2.44 -3.96
N ARG A 632 17.35 2.25 -3.86
CA ARG A 632 16.65 2.05 -2.58
C ARG A 632 15.93 0.70 -2.64
N VAL A 633 16.22 -0.17 -1.67
CA VAL A 633 15.68 -1.53 -1.61
C VAL A 633 14.97 -1.72 -0.27
N PHE A 634 13.70 -2.10 -0.36
CA PHE A 634 12.84 -2.43 0.76
C PHE A 634 12.50 -3.91 0.65
N ARG A 635 13.37 -4.73 1.24
CA ARG A 635 13.34 -6.18 1.16
C ARG A 635 12.08 -6.77 1.80
N ASP A 636 11.68 -6.28 2.97
CA ASP A 636 10.54 -6.79 3.72
C ASP A 636 9.23 -6.30 3.11
N GLY A 637 9.21 -5.05 2.61
CA GLY A 637 8.09 -4.48 1.87
C GLY A 637 7.89 -5.01 0.44
N GLY A 638 8.92 -5.66 -0.13
CA GLY A 638 8.92 -6.11 -1.51
C GLY A 638 8.85 -4.95 -2.51
N TYR A 639 9.62 -3.88 -2.29
CA TYR A 639 9.66 -2.70 -3.15
C TYR A 639 11.11 -2.26 -3.41
N ALA A 640 11.42 -1.78 -4.61
CA ALA A 640 12.68 -1.10 -4.86
C ALA A 640 12.54 -0.04 -5.93
N SER A 641 13.45 0.92 -5.90
CA SER A 641 13.57 1.96 -6.91
C SER A 641 15.02 2.23 -7.25
N ILE A 642 15.28 2.53 -8.51
CA ILE A 642 16.56 3.03 -9.02
C ILE A 642 16.31 4.37 -9.67
N ARG A 643 17.08 5.40 -9.29
CA ARG A 643 17.12 6.70 -9.99
C ARG A 643 18.53 6.96 -10.49
N THR A 644 18.68 7.24 -11.78
CA THR A 644 19.98 7.49 -12.41
C THR A 644 19.94 8.83 -13.15
N PRO A 645 20.95 9.71 -12.96
CA PRO A 645 21.04 10.96 -13.71
C PRO A 645 21.27 10.69 -15.21
N LEU A 646 20.63 11.48 -16.06
CA LEU A 646 20.74 11.43 -17.52
C LEU A 646 21.83 12.36 -18.06
N LEU A 647 22.24 13.34 -17.25
CA LEU A 647 23.23 14.33 -17.59
C LEU A 647 24.47 14.14 -16.72
N ALA A 648 25.65 14.38 -17.31
CA ALA A 648 26.89 14.46 -16.54
C ALA A 648 26.82 15.58 -15.51
N ALA A 649 27.57 15.45 -14.41
CA ALA A 649 27.65 16.48 -13.38
C ALA A 649 28.34 17.74 -13.93
N GLU A 650 27.57 18.80 -14.13
CA GLU A 650 28.00 20.07 -14.72
C GLU A 650 27.54 21.25 -13.85
N GLY A 651 28.22 22.39 -14.00
CA GLY A 651 27.94 23.61 -13.25
C GLY A 651 26.79 24.47 -13.80
N SER A 652 26.30 24.18 -15.01
CA SER A 652 25.20 24.92 -15.64
C SER A 652 23.84 24.27 -15.37
N LEU A 653 22.83 25.10 -15.08
CA LEU A 653 21.45 24.67 -14.91
C LEU A 653 20.85 24.29 -16.28
N PRO A 654 20.45 23.02 -16.50
CA PRO A 654 19.85 22.63 -17.76
C PRO A 654 18.43 23.19 -17.91
N CYS A 655 18.03 23.41 -19.16
CA CYS A 655 16.68 23.78 -19.53
C CYS A 655 16.12 22.78 -20.54
N PHE A 656 14.84 22.46 -20.39
CA PHE A 656 14.09 21.50 -21.18
C PHE A 656 12.89 22.19 -21.82
N GLY A 657 12.51 21.80 -23.04
CA GLY A 657 11.50 22.53 -23.80
C GLY A 657 12.07 23.58 -24.76
N SER A 658 11.17 24.34 -25.40
CA SER A 658 11.51 25.46 -26.28
C SER A 658 10.45 26.57 -26.20
N GLY A 659 10.86 27.81 -26.46
CA GLY A 659 9.94 28.95 -26.47
C GLY A 659 9.25 29.19 -25.12
N GLN A 660 7.92 29.36 -25.14
CA GLN A 660 7.11 29.64 -23.94
C GLN A 660 6.91 28.43 -23.02
N THR A 661 7.29 27.24 -23.46
CA THR A 661 7.21 26.01 -22.68
C THR A 661 8.60 25.56 -22.22
N GLN A 662 9.59 26.45 -22.10
CA GLN A 662 10.88 26.08 -21.53
C GLN A 662 10.81 26.07 -20.00
N ILE A 663 11.21 24.97 -19.36
CA ILE A 663 11.44 24.87 -17.90
C ILE A 663 12.93 24.68 -17.67
N CYS A 664 13.49 25.39 -16.71
CA CYS A 664 14.88 25.23 -16.30
C CYS A 664 14.96 24.71 -14.87
N VAL A 665 15.97 23.89 -14.59
CA VAL A 665 16.38 23.60 -13.21
C VAL A 665 16.78 24.91 -12.55
N GLN A 666 16.44 25.06 -11.28
CA GLN A 666 16.69 26.28 -10.51
C GLN A 666 17.57 25.99 -9.30
N GLN A 667 18.13 27.05 -8.71
CA GLN A 667 18.85 26.92 -7.43
C GLN A 667 17.91 26.43 -6.32
N SER A 668 16.70 26.99 -6.27
CA SER A 668 15.63 26.49 -5.41
C SER A 668 15.03 25.19 -5.96
N PRO A 669 14.57 24.26 -5.11
CA PRO A 669 13.91 23.03 -5.56
C PRO A 669 12.70 23.35 -6.43
N SER A 670 12.52 22.58 -7.50
CA SER A 670 11.40 22.76 -8.43
C SER A 670 11.02 21.43 -9.07
N LEU A 671 9.85 21.37 -9.71
CA LEU A 671 9.46 20.19 -10.50
C LEU A 671 10.50 19.84 -11.58
N ALA A 672 11.21 20.85 -12.11
CA ALA A 672 12.26 20.68 -13.11
C ALA A 672 13.40 19.78 -12.63
N ASP A 673 13.62 19.71 -11.32
CA ASP A 673 14.70 18.93 -10.72
C ASP A 673 14.53 17.42 -10.98
N ASN A 674 13.30 16.97 -11.28
CA ASN A 674 13.02 15.57 -11.60
C ASN A 674 13.29 15.23 -13.07
N ILE A 675 13.35 16.22 -13.97
CA ILE A 675 13.51 16.00 -15.42
C ILE A 675 14.87 15.33 -15.79
N PRO A 676 16.04 15.73 -15.26
CA PRO A 676 17.34 15.17 -15.68
C PRO A 676 17.62 13.74 -15.18
N TYR A 677 16.58 12.94 -14.91
CA TYR A 677 16.69 11.61 -14.32
C TYR A 677 15.87 10.56 -15.08
N SER A 678 16.37 9.33 -15.05
CA SER A 678 15.66 8.10 -15.38
C SER A 678 15.34 7.38 -14.06
N PHE A 679 14.17 6.77 -13.97
CA PHE A 679 13.71 6.10 -12.76
C PHE A 679 12.99 4.80 -13.07
N LEU A 680 13.34 3.76 -12.34
CA LEU A 680 12.74 2.43 -12.42
C LEU A 680 12.26 2.00 -11.04
N ALA A 681 10.99 1.63 -10.90
CA ALA A 681 10.46 0.99 -9.69
C ALA A 681 10.12 -0.48 -9.97
N LEU A 682 10.27 -1.33 -8.95
CA LEU A 682 10.02 -2.77 -8.99
C LEU A 682 9.15 -3.20 -7.80
N GLN A 683 8.25 -4.16 -8.03
CA GLN A 683 7.40 -4.74 -6.98
C GLN A 683 7.58 -6.24 -6.86
N ALA A 684 7.78 -6.69 -5.63
CA ALA A 684 7.88 -8.09 -5.22
C ALA A 684 6.99 -8.40 -3.99
N ARG A 685 6.00 -7.55 -3.71
CA ARG A 685 5.06 -7.71 -2.59
C ARG A 685 4.18 -8.95 -2.81
N PRO A 686 3.84 -9.71 -1.75
CA PRO A 686 2.84 -10.77 -1.85
C PRO A 686 1.44 -10.20 -2.08
N ASN A 687 0.66 -10.86 -2.93
CA ASN A 687 -0.75 -10.50 -3.20
C ASN A 687 -1.71 -10.91 -2.06
N SER A 688 -1.17 -11.25 -0.88
CA SER A 688 -1.94 -11.65 0.31
C SER A 688 -2.37 -10.47 1.17
N GLN A 689 -1.86 -9.27 0.88
CA GLN A 689 -2.14 -8.07 1.66
C GLN A 689 -3.38 -7.35 1.10
N PRO A 690 -4.14 -6.63 1.95
CA PRO A 690 -5.20 -5.75 1.46
C PRO A 690 -4.67 -4.79 0.39
N HIS A 691 -5.51 -4.43 -0.57
CA HIS A 691 -5.17 -3.47 -1.62
C HIS A 691 -3.91 -3.82 -2.45
N SER A 692 -3.45 -5.08 -2.40
CA SER A 692 -2.43 -5.58 -3.32
C SER A 692 -3.08 -6.15 -4.56
N GLU A 693 -2.58 -5.73 -5.73
CA GLU A 693 -3.00 -6.25 -7.03
C GLU A 693 -2.24 -7.56 -7.35
N VAL A 694 -2.57 -8.18 -8.48
CA VAL A 694 -1.90 -9.41 -8.93
C VAL A 694 -0.69 -9.06 -9.80
N ASP A 695 0.12 -8.13 -9.29
CA ASP A 695 1.14 -7.34 -9.97
C ASP A 695 2.57 -7.74 -9.61
N PHE A 696 2.76 -8.84 -8.86
CA PHE A 696 4.09 -9.33 -8.51
C PHE A 696 5.03 -9.39 -9.73
N GLY A 697 6.24 -8.86 -9.56
CA GLY A 697 7.25 -8.81 -10.61
C GLY A 697 7.10 -7.61 -11.55
N THR A 698 6.10 -6.75 -11.36
CA THR A 698 5.90 -5.58 -12.21
C THR A 698 7.00 -4.52 -12.04
N PHE A 699 7.06 -3.59 -12.99
CA PHE A 699 7.91 -2.42 -12.97
C PHE A 699 7.24 -1.19 -13.59
N ILE A 700 7.71 -0.01 -13.19
CA ILE A 700 7.36 1.28 -13.79
C ILE A 700 8.65 1.94 -14.25
N TRP A 701 8.64 2.57 -15.42
CA TRP A 701 9.77 3.31 -15.96
C TRP A 701 9.37 4.72 -16.38
N THR A 702 10.05 5.70 -15.81
CA THR A 702 9.88 7.11 -16.15
C THR A 702 11.25 7.71 -16.50
N ALA A 703 11.29 8.65 -17.43
CA ALA A 703 12.51 9.38 -17.77
C ALA A 703 12.17 10.76 -18.33
N TRP A 704 13.10 11.71 -18.21
CA TRP A 704 12.93 13.06 -18.75
C TRP A 704 11.63 13.76 -18.32
N GLY A 705 11.20 13.54 -17.06
CA GLY A 705 9.95 14.11 -16.59
C GLY A 705 8.67 13.49 -17.16
N SER A 706 8.77 12.33 -17.82
CA SER A 706 7.64 11.66 -18.48
C SER A 706 7.51 10.20 -18.05
N SER A 707 6.26 9.73 -17.94
CA SER A 707 5.95 8.32 -17.72
C SER A 707 6.05 7.55 -19.04
N LEU A 708 6.96 6.57 -19.14
CA LEU A 708 7.16 5.79 -20.37
C LEU A 708 6.46 4.43 -20.30
N ILE A 709 6.63 3.74 -19.17
CA ILE A 709 5.89 2.52 -18.81
C ILE A 709 5.23 2.78 -17.46
N SER A 710 3.93 2.57 -17.36
CA SER A 710 3.15 2.86 -16.16
C SER A 710 2.21 1.70 -15.81
N GLU A 711 1.82 1.62 -14.55
CA GLU A 711 0.72 0.78 -14.08
C GLU A 711 -0.64 1.49 -14.24
N TYR A 712 -1.72 0.71 -14.33
CA TYR A 712 -3.08 1.27 -14.42
C TYR A 712 -3.54 1.92 -13.11
N GLY A 713 -3.15 1.37 -11.95
CA GLY A 713 -3.45 1.87 -10.61
C GLY A 713 -4.95 1.79 -10.22
N TYR A 714 -5.25 2.09 -8.94
CA TYR A 714 -6.56 1.93 -8.29
C TYR A 714 -7.77 2.20 -9.18
N GLY A 715 -8.68 1.22 -9.28
CA GLY A 715 -10.06 1.36 -9.77
C GLY A 715 -10.23 1.94 -11.17
N THR A 716 -9.13 2.20 -11.89
CA THR A 716 -9.13 2.91 -13.17
C THR A 716 -9.73 2.06 -14.27
N ILE A 717 -9.90 0.76 -14.05
CA ILE A 717 -10.51 -0.17 -15.01
C ILE A 717 -11.83 -0.70 -14.48
N ALA A 718 -11.89 -1.06 -13.19
CA ALA A 718 -13.10 -1.60 -12.58
C ALA A 718 -14.31 -0.66 -12.70
N THR A 719 -14.16 0.64 -12.45
CA THR A 719 -15.29 1.58 -12.56
C THR A 719 -15.50 2.10 -13.98
N ALA A 720 -14.56 1.80 -14.88
CA ALA A 720 -14.30 2.62 -16.03
C ALA A 720 -14.86 2.06 -17.33
N VAL A 721 -15.98 1.38 -17.24
CA VAL A 721 -16.62 0.79 -18.41
C VAL A 721 -18.09 1.16 -18.29
N GLY A 722 -18.76 1.45 -19.40
CA GLY A 722 -20.20 1.70 -19.35
C GLY A 722 -20.95 0.44 -18.88
N PRO A 723 -22.08 0.58 -18.15
CA PRO A 723 -22.87 -0.54 -17.59
C PRO A 723 -23.44 -1.53 -18.63
N TRP A 724 -23.15 -1.31 -19.92
CA TRP A 724 -23.61 -2.10 -21.06
C TRP A 724 -22.54 -3.00 -21.65
N ASP A 725 -21.28 -2.87 -21.23
CA ASP A 725 -20.19 -3.71 -21.72
C ASP A 725 -19.89 -4.79 -20.67
N THR A 726 -20.50 -5.95 -20.88
CA THR A 726 -20.52 -7.12 -19.98
C THR A 726 -19.18 -7.88 -19.92
N ARG A 727 -18.08 -7.28 -20.41
CA ARG A 727 -16.74 -7.91 -20.47
C ARG A 727 -15.84 -7.60 -19.25
N ARG A 728 -16.26 -6.77 -18.28
CA ARG A 728 -15.36 -5.64 -17.96
C ARG A 728 -15.20 -5.04 -16.54
N TYR A 729 -15.59 -5.65 -15.43
CA TYR A 729 -15.62 -4.90 -14.15
C TYR A 729 -14.58 -5.21 -13.08
N GLU A 730 -13.85 -6.34 -13.06
CA GLU A 730 -13.17 -6.71 -11.78
C GLU A 730 -11.74 -7.24 -11.91
N TYR A 731 -11.14 -7.27 -13.10
CA TYR A 731 -10.06 -8.25 -13.33
C TYR A 731 -8.84 -7.84 -14.14
N ILE A 732 -8.75 -6.67 -14.77
CA ILE A 732 -7.51 -6.31 -15.48
C ILE A 732 -6.43 -5.87 -14.47
N ASP A 733 -6.81 -5.00 -13.55
CA ASP A 733 -6.03 -4.56 -12.39
C ASP A 733 -5.80 -5.70 -11.37
N ASN A 734 -6.68 -6.69 -11.32
CA ASN A 734 -6.49 -7.87 -10.47
C ASN A 734 -5.86 -9.07 -11.20
N ASN A 735 -5.13 -8.85 -12.30
CA ASN A 735 -4.55 -9.97 -13.06
C ASN A 735 -3.17 -9.64 -13.64
N PRO A 736 -2.20 -10.59 -13.65
CA PRO A 736 -0.85 -10.36 -14.18
C PRO A 736 -0.80 -9.77 -15.58
N ALA A 737 -1.79 -10.04 -16.43
CA ALA A 737 -1.82 -9.56 -17.81
C ALA A 737 -2.19 -8.06 -17.94
N GLY A 738 -2.64 -7.41 -16.86
CA GLY A 738 -2.78 -5.96 -16.77
C GLY A 738 -1.51 -5.21 -16.35
N HIS A 739 -0.49 -5.92 -15.88
CA HIS A 739 0.72 -5.35 -15.29
C HIS A 739 1.98 -5.59 -16.15
N ASN A 740 3.07 -4.89 -15.84
CA ASN A 740 4.36 -5.05 -16.51
C ASN A 740 5.17 -6.27 -16.00
N THR A 741 4.50 -7.43 -15.90
CA THR A 741 5.07 -8.68 -15.37
C THR A 741 5.07 -9.81 -16.41
N ALA A 742 5.61 -10.97 -16.03
CA ALA A 742 5.57 -12.16 -16.87
C ALA A 742 4.16 -12.77 -16.88
N VAL A 743 3.71 -13.26 -18.04
CA VAL A 743 2.36 -13.82 -18.20
C VAL A 743 2.44 -15.24 -18.74
N VAL A 744 1.86 -16.19 -18.01
CA VAL A 744 1.75 -17.60 -18.39
C VAL A 744 0.40 -17.79 -19.09
N ARG A 745 0.41 -17.85 -20.42
CA ARG A 745 -0.82 -17.91 -21.23
C ARG A 745 -1.73 -19.08 -20.84
N GLU A 746 -1.15 -20.22 -20.44
CA GLU A 746 -1.90 -21.40 -20.01
C GLU A 746 -2.64 -21.19 -18.69
N ALA A 747 -2.19 -20.27 -17.83
CA ALA A 747 -2.88 -19.93 -16.60
C ALA A 747 -4.20 -19.20 -16.83
N PHE A 748 -4.47 -18.72 -18.04
CA PHE A 748 -5.72 -18.04 -18.43
C PHE A 748 -6.72 -18.94 -19.13
N LYS A 749 -6.31 -20.15 -19.53
CA LYS A 749 -7.22 -21.08 -20.21
C LYS A 749 -8.19 -21.64 -19.19
N ASP A 750 -9.44 -21.23 -19.28
CA ASP A 750 -10.49 -21.78 -18.44
C ASP A 750 -11.42 -22.74 -19.21
N PRO A 751 -11.58 -24.00 -18.76
CA PRO A 751 -12.68 -24.86 -19.20
C PRO A 751 -14.06 -24.45 -18.65
N GLU A 752 -14.15 -23.63 -17.59
CA GLU A 752 -15.39 -23.33 -16.83
C GLU A 752 -15.95 -21.90 -17.00
N GLU A 753 -15.44 -21.12 -17.96
CA GLU A 753 -15.89 -19.74 -18.20
C GLU A 753 -15.78 -18.82 -16.94
N ARG A 754 -14.59 -18.65 -16.36
CA ARG A 754 -14.17 -17.90 -15.16
C ARG A 754 -12.69 -17.48 -15.26
N ILE A 755 -12.30 -16.47 -14.49
CA ILE A 755 -10.92 -15.97 -14.47
C ILE A 755 -10.07 -16.78 -13.49
N ASN A 756 -8.97 -17.32 -14.01
CA ASN A 756 -8.09 -18.20 -13.26
C ASN A 756 -6.91 -17.40 -12.69
N PHE A 757 -6.82 -17.36 -11.36
CA PHE A 757 -5.75 -16.69 -10.60
C PHE A 757 -4.57 -17.60 -10.28
N SER A 758 -4.52 -18.80 -10.86
CA SER A 758 -3.50 -19.80 -10.55
C SER A 758 -2.07 -19.38 -10.86
N GLN A 759 -1.85 -18.30 -11.64
CA GLN A 759 -0.49 -17.89 -12.03
C GLN A 759 0.36 -17.52 -10.81
N LEU A 760 -0.19 -16.71 -9.89
CA LEU A 760 0.52 -16.18 -8.74
C LEU A 760 -0.08 -16.72 -7.45
N HIS A 761 0.75 -17.37 -6.66
CA HIS A 761 0.41 -17.80 -5.31
C HIS A 761 0.59 -16.64 -4.31
N LEU A 762 -0.14 -16.68 -3.20
CA LEU A 762 -0.07 -15.72 -2.08
C LEU A 762 1.25 -15.76 -1.28
N SER A 763 2.33 -16.26 -1.87
CA SER A 763 3.64 -16.30 -1.24
C SER A 763 4.40 -15.03 -1.53
N ALA A 764 5.22 -14.62 -0.57
CA ALA A 764 6.20 -13.56 -0.80
C ALA A 764 7.27 -14.04 -1.80
N GLY A 765 7.67 -13.14 -2.70
CA GLY A 765 8.94 -13.28 -3.40
C GLY A 765 10.08 -12.68 -2.59
N SER A 766 11.23 -12.48 -3.22
CA SER A 766 12.33 -11.72 -2.61
C SER A 766 12.84 -10.65 -3.54
N LEU A 767 13.25 -9.53 -2.95
CA LEU A 767 13.90 -8.41 -3.65
C LEU A 767 15.15 -8.00 -2.88
N VAL A 768 16.30 -8.07 -3.52
CA VAL A 768 17.60 -7.80 -2.89
C VAL A 768 18.54 -7.08 -3.85
N SER A 769 19.54 -6.36 -3.33
CA SER A 769 20.72 -6.02 -4.12
C SER A 769 21.42 -7.31 -4.52
N SER A 770 21.72 -7.46 -5.81
CA SER A 770 22.43 -8.62 -6.32
C SER A 770 23.90 -8.57 -5.90
N ALA A 771 24.46 -9.71 -5.51
CA ALA A 771 25.90 -9.86 -5.28
C ALA A 771 26.71 -9.96 -6.59
N THR A 772 26.07 -9.72 -7.74
CA THR A 772 26.68 -9.74 -9.07
C THR A 772 27.89 -8.81 -9.12
N ARG A 773 28.97 -9.26 -9.76
CA ARG A 773 30.10 -8.40 -10.09
C ARG A 773 29.65 -7.38 -11.13
N VAL A 774 29.49 -6.14 -10.70
CA VAL A 774 29.24 -4.98 -11.55
C VAL A 774 30.52 -4.15 -11.65
N ASP A 775 30.79 -3.56 -12.80
CA ASP A 775 31.98 -2.74 -13.00
C ASP A 775 32.02 -1.50 -12.10
N SER A 776 33.22 -1.04 -11.77
CA SER A 776 33.41 0.16 -10.95
C SER A 776 32.78 1.39 -11.60
N GLY A 777 31.79 2.00 -10.95
CA GLY A 777 31.09 3.19 -11.45
C GLY A 777 29.71 2.92 -12.04
N GLU A 778 29.35 1.64 -12.23
CA GLU A 778 27.97 1.21 -12.44
C GLU A 778 27.36 0.84 -11.08
N GLY A 779 26.14 1.29 -10.80
CA GLY A 779 25.51 0.97 -9.53
C GLY A 779 25.02 -0.47 -9.43
N GLU A 780 24.60 -0.87 -8.24
CA GLU A 780 24.19 -2.26 -7.96
C GLU A 780 22.98 -2.68 -8.80
N CYS A 781 23.04 -3.91 -9.36
CA CYS A 781 21.86 -4.55 -9.92
C CYS A 781 20.92 -5.03 -8.81
N LEU A 782 19.62 -5.00 -9.06
CA LEU A 782 18.61 -5.60 -8.18
C LEU A 782 18.23 -6.99 -8.68
N GLU A 783 18.04 -7.95 -7.78
CA GLU A 783 17.48 -9.28 -8.06
C GLU A 783 16.10 -9.39 -7.43
N LEU A 784 15.10 -9.68 -8.26
CA LEU A 784 13.76 -10.08 -7.89
C LEU A 784 13.62 -11.58 -8.16
N ASP A 785 13.38 -12.39 -7.12
CA ASP A 785 13.10 -13.83 -7.24
C ASP A 785 11.61 -14.07 -7.00
N GLY A 786 10.91 -14.41 -8.09
CA GLY A 786 9.50 -14.76 -8.12
C GLY A 786 9.24 -16.25 -8.18
N SER A 787 10.26 -17.10 -8.08
CA SER A 787 10.07 -18.55 -8.31
C SER A 787 9.01 -19.12 -7.38
N VAL A 788 9.00 -18.73 -6.10
CA VAL A 788 7.99 -19.18 -5.12
C VAL A 788 6.58 -18.63 -5.43
N PRO A 789 6.37 -17.31 -5.64
CA PRO A 789 5.11 -16.77 -6.13
C PRO A 789 4.56 -17.46 -7.38
N TYR A 790 5.40 -17.82 -8.34
CA TYR A 790 4.99 -18.55 -9.56
C TYR A 790 4.87 -20.08 -9.35
N GLY A 791 5.02 -20.57 -8.12
CA GLY A 791 4.70 -21.93 -7.71
C GLY A 791 5.86 -22.94 -7.72
N ALA A 792 7.12 -22.51 -7.70
CA ALA A 792 8.28 -23.41 -7.70
C ALA A 792 8.25 -24.41 -6.52
N SER A 793 7.79 -23.97 -5.34
CA SER A 793 7.65 -24.82 -4.14
C SER A 793 6.45 -25.77 -4.18
N ARG A 794 5.53 -25.61 -5.13
CA ARG A 794 4.30 -26.39 -5.24
C ARG A 794 4.40 -27.41 -6.36
N THR A 795 3.78 -28.58 -6.21
CA THR A 795 3.73 -29.59 -7.28
C THR A 795 2.91 -29.15 -8.49
N ASP A 796 1.94 -28.26 -8.27
CA ASP A 796 0.98 -27.74 -9.25
C ASP A 796 1.29 -26.30 -9.70
N GLY A 797 2.49 -25.79 -9.42
CA GLY A 797 2.93 -24.46 -9.86
C GLY A 797 3.29 -24.36 -11.33
N TRP A 798 3.41 -23.13 -11.83
CA TRP A 798 3.68 -22.86 -13.25
C TRP A 798 5.17 -22.86 -13.59
N LEU A 799 5.99 -22.20 -12.76
CA LEU A 799 7.42 -22.02 -13.01
C LEU A 799 8.26 -22.65 -11.89
N ASP A 800 9.36 -23.28 -12.26
CA ASP A 800 10.42 -23.69 -11.31
C ASP A 800 11.41 -22.55 -11.08
N VAL A 801 11.56 -21.64 -12.06
CA VAL A 801 12.40 -20.44 -11.96
C VAL A 801 11.63 -19.25 -12.52
N MET A 802 11.58 -18.16 -11.75
CA MET A 802 11.26 -16.82 -12.21
C MET A 802 12.20 -15.85 -11.49
N ARG A 803 13.12 -15.24 -12.22
CA ARG A 803 13.97 -14.17 -11.71
C ARG A 803 13.98 -13.00 -12.66
N ARG A 804 14.04 -11.79 -12.11
CA ARG A 804 14.24 -10.55 -12.85
C ARG A 804 15.40 -9.79 -12.23
N TYR A 805 16.37 -9.44 -13.05
CA TYR A 805 17.44 -8.53 -12.66
C TYR A 805 17.16 -7.15 -13.25
N ALA A 806 17.45 -6.09 -12.51
CA ALA A 806 17.42 -4.73 -13.00
C ALA A 806 18.76 -4.05 -12.74
N CYS A 807 19.52 -3.82 -13.81
CA CYS A 807 20.85 -3.24 -13.75
C CYS A 807 20.84 -1.80 -14.31
N PRO A 808 21.24 -0.79 -13.52
CA PRO A 808 21.43 0.56 -14.04
C PRO A 808 22.70 0.67 -14.87
N VAL A 809 22.64 1.50 -15.91
CA VAL A 809 23.78 1.85 -16.77
C VAL A 809 24.10 3.34 -16.59
N SER A 810 25.37 3.72 -16.75
CA SER A 810 25.89 5.06 -16.44
C SER A 810 25.26 6.21 -17.25
N ASP A 811 24.58 5.91 -18.36
CA ASP A 811 23.85 6.88 -19.20
C ASP A 811 22.37 7.02 -18.80
N GLY A 812 21.96 6.36 -17.71
CA GLY A 812 20.59 6.32 -17.22
C GLY A 812 19.68 5.30 -17.91
N ALA A 813 20.22 4.46 -18.79
CA ALA A 813 19.53 3.27 -19.26
C ALA A 813 19.39 2.22 -18.13
N PHE A 814 18.42 1.33 -18.29
CA PHE A 814 18.25 0.15 -17.45
C PHE A 814 18.31 -1.11 -18.31
N VAL A 815 18.91 -2.17 -17.76
CA VAL A 815 18.88 -3.51 -18.35
C VAL A 815 18.03 -4.41 -17.46
N LEU A 816 16.92 -4.91 -17.99
CA LEU A 816 16.12 -5.95 -17.35
C LEU A 816 16.52 -7.31 -17.90
N ILE A 817 16.81 -8.26 -17.02
CA ILE A 817 17.15 -9.64 -17.41
C ILE A 817 16.19 -10.59 -16.72
N ASP A 818 15.34 -11.22 -17.51
CA ASP A 818 14.37 -12.18 -17.01
C ASP A 818 14.82 -13.62 -17.28
N LEU A 819 14.76 -14.47 -16.25
CA LEU A 819 15.06 -15.89 -16.32
C LEU A 819 13.79 -16.66 -15.97
N PHE A 820 13.39 -17.57 -16.85
CA PHE A 820 12.22 -18.41 -16.64
C PHE A 820 12.52 -19.87 -16.92
N ALA A 821 11.97 -20.78 -16.12
CA ALA A 821 11.88 -22.20 -16.48
C ALA A 821 10.53 -22.77 -16.04
N VAL A 822 9.92 -23.53 -16.95
CA VAL A 822 8.66 -24.22 -16.67
C VAL A 822 8.91 -25.44 -15.79
N LYS A 823 7.97 -25.71 -14.89
CA LYS A 823 8.01 -26.89 -14.03
C LYS A 823 7.81 -28.19 -14.81
N ARG A 824 8.70 -29.18 -14.62
CA ARG A 824 8.67 -30.49 -15.34
C ARG A 824 7.35 -31.24 -15.22
N ASN A 825 6.73 -31.19 -14.05
CA ASN A 825 5.52 -31.95 -13.74
C ASN A 825 4.30 -31.04 -13.55
N ARG A 826 4.27 -29.87 -14.22
CA ARG A 826 3.14 -28.95 -14.06
C ARG A 826 1.82 -29.62 -14.47
N THR A 827 0.80 -29.41 -13.66
CA THR A 827 -0.59 -29.73 -13.98
C THR A 827 -1.36 -28.43 -14.09
N SER A 828 -2.34 -28.34 -14.99
CA SER A 828 -3.23 -27.17 -15.03
C SER A 828 -3.92 -27.02 -13.67
N LEU A 829 -3.67 -25.88 -13.03
CA LEU A 829 -4.31 -25.49 -11.79
C LEU A 829 -5.36 -24.43 -12.10
N HIS A 830 -6.53 -24.59 -11.51
CA HIS A 830 -7.70 -23.77 -11.72
C HIS A 830 -8.13 -23.21 -10.37
N ILE A 831 -7.86 -21.93 -10.14
CA ILE A 831 -8.18 -21.23 -8.89
C ILE A 831 -9.03 -20.02 -9.23
N TYR A 832 -10.23 -19.93 -8.63
CA TYR A 832 -11.22 -18.90 -8.94
C TYR A 832 -11.76 -18.21 -7.68
N GLY A 833 -11.98 -16.89 -7.74
CA GLY A 833 -12.65 -16.11 -6.69
C GLY A 833 -12.16 -16.44 -5.28
N ALA A 834 -13.08 -16.73 -4.37
CA ALA A 834 -12.79 -17.13 -2.98
C ALA A 834 -11.83 -18.34 -2.82
N GLN A 835 -11.65 -19.20 -3.83
CA GLN A 835 -10.65 -20.29 -3.77
C GLN A 835 -9.20 -19.77 -3.79
N TYR A 836 -8.99 -18.53 -4.25
CA TYR A 836 -7.70 -17.87 -4.27
C TYR A 836 -7.13 -17.65 -2.87
N GLY A 837 -8.02 -17.46 -1.87
CA GLY A 837 -7.63 -17.18 -0.49
C GLY A 837 -7.04 -15.78 -0.27
N GLY A 838 -6.95 -14.96 -1.34
CA GLY A 838 -6.59 -13.54 -1.28
C GLY A 838 -7.82 -12.66 -0.99
N PRO A 839 -7.70 -11.33 -1.16
CA PRO A 839 -8.84 -10.42 -1.07
C PRO A 839 -10.00 -10.92 -1.93
N ASN A 840 -11.23 -10.85 -1.41
CA ASN A 840 -12.38 -11.31 -2.19
C ASN A 840 -12.69 -10.24 -3.27
N PHE A 841 -12.39 -10.55 -4.52
CA PHE A 841 -12.62 -9.66 -5.67
C PHE A 841 -14.06 -9.70 -6.21
N ASP A 842 -15.02 -10.25 -5.44
CA ASP A 842 -16.43 -10.44 -5.83
C ASP A 842 -17.25 -9.13 -5.62
N GLU A 843 -16.92 -8.04 -6.31
CA GLU A 843 -17.64 -6.76 -6.18
C GLU A 843 -18.84 -6.59 -7.16
N ALA A 844 -19.09 -7.56 -8.06
CA ALA A 844 -20.10 -7.53 -9.11
C ALA A 844 -20.46 -8.93 -9.66
N GLU A 845 -21.54 -9.02 -10.48
CA GLU A 845 -21.91 -10.28 -11.13
C GLU A 845 -20.86 -10.74 -12.17
N PRO A 846 -20.60 -12.06 -12.31
CA PRO A 846 -19.59 -12.59 -13.23
C PRO A 846 -19.81 -12.11 -14.67
N ALA A 847 -18.83 -11.40 -15.22
CA ALA A 847 -18.78 -11.04 -16.64
C ALA A 847 -18.72 -12.30 -17.53
N SER A 848 -19.29 -12.25 -18.74
CA SER A 848 -19.29 -13.42 -19.65
C SER A 848 -17.89 -13.68 -20.23
N THR A 849 -17.48 -14.96 -20.29
CA THR A 849 -16.12 -15.40 -19.95
C THR A 849 -15.42 -16.23 -21.06
N ARG A 850 -15.75 -15.97 -22.33
CA ARG A 850 -15.13 -16.68 -23.47
C ARG A 850 -13.88 -16.02 -24.04
N LEU A 851 -13.39 -14.94 -23.44
CA LEU A 851 -12.33 -14.14 -24.04
C LEU A 851 -10.97 -14.82 -23.87
N HIS A 852 -10.30 -15.16 -24.97
CA HIS A 852 -8.88 -15.46 -24.97
C HIS A 852 -8.07 -14.24 -24.51
N ILE A 853 -6.83 -14.41 -24.03
CA ILE A 853 -5.96 -13.28 -23.64
C ILE A 853 -5.82 -12.22 -24.75
N ASP A 854 -5.95 -12.61 -26.01
CA ASP A 854 -5.87 -11.70 -27.15
C ASP A 854 -7.19 -10.91 -27.36
N GLU A 855 -8.32 -11.46 -26.92
CA GLU A 855 -9.65 -10.83 -26.97
C GLU A 855 -9.97 -10.05 -25.68
N TYR A 856 -9.42 -10.48 -24.55
CA TYR A 856 -9.66 -9.96 -23.21
C TYR A 856 -9.29 -8.47 -23.10
N PHE A 857 -8.27 -8.04 -23.83
CA PHE A 857 -7.77 -6.66 -23.79
C PHE A 857 -8.11 -5.84 -25.03
N HIS A 858 -8.70 -6.45 -26.05
CA HIS A 858 -8.95 -5.76 -27.30
C HIS A 858 -10.22 -4.92 -27.21
N THR A 859 -10.06 -3.60 -27.20
CA THR A 859 -11.16 -2.67 -27.49
C THR A 859 -11.16 -2.41 -29.00
N GLU A 860 -12.26 -2.69 -29.70
CA GLU A 860 -12.38 -2.25 -31.09
C GLU A 860 -12.28 -0.73 -31.15
N THR A 861 -11.32 -0.21 -31.91
CA THR A 861 -11.15 1.21 -32.15
C THR A 861 -11.54 1.52 -33.60
N SER A 862 -12.14 2.69 -33.83
CA SER A 862 -12.36 3.21 -35.19
C SER A 862 -11.12 3.92 -35.74
N ALA A 863 -9.99 3.83 -35.03
CA ALA A 863 -8.75 4.52 -35.37
C ALA A 863 -8.06 3.80 -36.54
N PRO A 864 -7.39 4.53 -37.45
CA PRO A 864 -6.52 3.90 -38.44
C PRO A 864 -5.43 3.06 -37.78
N LEU A 865 -5.27 1.83 -38.26
CA LEU A 865 -4.19 0.92 -37.85
C LEU A 865 -3.03 1.03 -38.82
N ALA A 866 -1.85 1.39 -38.32
CA ALA A 866 -0.61 1.22 -39.05
C ALA A 866 -0.23 -0.26 -39.04
N THR A 867 0.06 -0.82 -40.22
CA THR A 867 0.50 -2.21 -40.38
C THR A 867 1.81 -2.28 -41.14
N ASP A 868 2.62 -3.30 -40.85
CA ASP A 868 3.81 -3.60 -41.65
C ASP A 868 3.44 -4.27 -42.99
N SER A 869 4.45 -4.61 -43.80
CA SER A 869 4.27 -5.29 -45.09
C SER A 869 3.62 -6.67 -44.97
N ASP A 870 3.64 -7.28 -43.78
CA ASP A 870 3.08 -8.60 -43.50
C ASP A 870 1.68 -8.51 -42.86
N GLY A 871 1.16 -7.30 -42.66
CA GLY A 871 -0.16 -7.04 -42.08
C GLY A 871 -0.18 -7.08 -40.55
N ASN A 872 0.97 -7.15 -39.89
CA ASN A 872 1.04 -7.07 -38.43
C ASN A 872 0.75 -5.64 -37.97
N ARG A 873 0.05 -5.50 -36.84
CA ARG A 873 -0.26 -4.18 -36.26
C ARG A 873 1.02 -3.58 -35.67
N LEU A 874 1.35 -2.35 -36.08
CA LEU A 874 2.50 -1.59 -35.59
C LEU A 874 2.10 -0.50 -34.60
N ALA A 875 0.98 0.19 -34.87
CA ALA A 875 0.45 1.27 -34.04
C ALA A 875 -1.02 1.56 -34.37
N GLU A 876 -1.71 2.24 -33.44
CA GLU A 876 -2.99 2.92 -33.70
C GLU A 876 -2.82 4.43 -33.69
N GLU A 877 -3.22 5.07 -34.79
CA GLU A 877 -3.25 6.53 -34.92
C GLU A 877 -4.51 7.06 -34.26
N LEU A 878 -4.39 7.46 -33.00
CA LEU A 878 -5.43 8.22 -32.34
C LEU A 878 -5.23 9.70 -32.67
N GLU A 879 -6.28 10.35 -33.17
CA GLU A 879 -6.28 11.81 -33.33
C GLU A 879 -6.21 12.44 -31.94
N PHE A 880 -5.00 12.77 -31.51
CA PHE A 880 -4.75 13.51 -30.28
C PHE A 880 -4.80 15.01 -30.59
N ASP A 881 -6.01 15.57 -30.62
CA ASP A 881 -6.22 17.00 -30.87
C ASP A 881 -5.96 17.82 -29.61
N ARG A 882 -4.66 18.13 -29.40
CA ARG A 882 -4.18 19.03 -28.35
C ARG A 882 -4.72 20.46 -28.50
N ASP A 883 -4.96 20.90 -29.73
CA ASP A 883 -5.24 22.30 -30.05
C ASP A 883 -6.69 22.67 -29.74
N SER A 884 -7.57 21.67 -29.57
CA SER A 884 -8.96 21.87 -29.15
C SER A 884 -9.14 22.42 -27.72
N ASP A 885 -8.24 22.11 -26.77
CA ASP A 885 -8.24 22.68 -25.40
C ASP A 885 -6.89 22.54 -24.65
N PRO A 886 -5.92 23.44 -24.89
CA PRO A 886 -4.60 23.40 -24.24
C PRO A 886 -4.64 23.47 -22.71
N SER A 887 -5.76 23.92 -22.11
CA SER A 887 -5.93 24.03 -20.66
C SER A 887 -6.41 22.72 -20.03
N ALA A 888 -7.26 21.95 -20.74
CA ALA A 888 -7.67 20.61 -20.35
C ALA A 888 -6.56 19.56 -20.54
N PHE A 889 -5.60 19.81 -21.43
CA PHE A 889 -4.51 18.88 -21.77
C PHE A 889 -3.15 19.22 -21.17
N LYS A 890 -3.06 20.17 -20.23
CA LYS A 890 -1.81 20.46 -19.49
C LYS A 890 -1.24 19.22 -18.80
N TRP A 891 -2.08 18.22 -18.53
CA TRP A 891 -1.77 17.05 -17.70
C TRP A 891 -2.33 15.76 -18.33
N CYS A 892 -1.79 15.36 -19.47
CA CYS A 892 -2.11 14.05 -20.05
C CYS A 892 -1.00 13.03 -19.78
N PHE A 893 -1.32 11.75 -19.93
CA PHE A 893 -0.38 10.63 -19.86
C PHE A 893 -0.57 9.80 -21.11
N HIS A 894 0.03 10.29 -22.17
CA HIS A 894 -0.15 9.69 -23.47
C HIS A 894 1.24 9.32 -23.98
N VAL A 895 1.44 8.03 -24.23
CA VAL A 895 2.65 7.50 -24.83
C VAL A 895 2.20 6.78 -26.09
N ASP A 896 2.80 7.15 -27.21
CA ASP A 896 2.66 6.44 -28.48
C ASP A 896 3.81 5.43 -28.58
N PRO A 897 3.55 4.13 -28.35
CA PRO A 897 4.49 3.08 -28.69
C PRO A 897 4.47 2.88 -30.21
N VAL A 898 5.64 2.72 -30.79
CA VAL A 898 5.84 2.37 -32.20
C VAL A 898 6.76 1.18 -32.24
N VAL A 899 6.26 0.04 -32.71
CA VAL A 899 7.11 -1.13 -32.98
C VAL A 899 7.97 -0.79 -34.20
N LEU A 900 9.28 -0.63 -33.99
CA LEU A 900 10.22 -0.24 -35.04
C LEU A 900 10.65 -1.45 -35.88
N ASP A 901 10.90 -2.55 -35.18
CA ASP A 901 11.22 -3.86 -35.75
C ASP A 901 10.81 -4.95 -34.75
N ALA A 902 10.99 -6.22 -35.13
CA ALA A 902 10.64 -7.36 -34.27
C ALA A 902 11.26 -7.27 -32.87
N SER A 903 12.44 -6.67 -32.71
CA SER A 903 13.18 -6.58 -31.46
C SER A 903 13.08 -5.22 -30.75
N ALA A 904 12.42 -4.21 -31.33
CA ALA A 904 12.49 -2.84 -30.82
C ALA A 904 11.17 -2.07 -30.81
N VAL A 905 10.98 -1.28 -29.76
CA VAL A 905 9.84 -0.38 -29.57
C VAL A 905 10.35 1.01 -29.17
N ALA A 906 9.87 2.04 -29.86
CA ALA A 906 10.02 3.43 -29.42
C ALA A 906 8.78 3.88 -28.65
N LEU A 907 8.97 4.61 -27.56
CA LEU A 907 7.96 5.13 -26.66
C LEU A 907 8.00 6.67 -26.72
N TYR A 908 7.16 7.25 -27.56
CA TYR A 908 7.06 8.70 -27.67
C TYR A 908 6.04 9.19 -26.67
N ALA A 909 6.51 9.71 -25.53
CA ALA A 909 5.66 10.53 -24.69
C ALA A 909 5.03 11.63 -25.56
N LYS A 910 3.77 11.94 -25.28
CA LYS A 910 2.97 13.00 -25.88
C LYS A 910 2.48 13.98 -24.81
N CYS A 911 2.96 13.83 -23.58
CA CYS A 911 2.86 14.74 -22.43
C CYS A 911 3.78 14.27 -21.29
N GLY A 912 4.08 15.18 -20.35
CA GLY A 912 5.02 14.97 -19.25
C GLY A 912 4.83 16.01 -18.13
N LEU A 913 5.90 16.37 -17.42
CA LEU A 913 5.91 17.47 -16.46
C LEU A 913 5.64 18.82 -17.15
N GLY A 914 4.36 19.19 -17.22
CA GLY A 914 3.87 20.35 -17.97
C GLY A 914 3.12 19.94 -19.25
N GLY A 915 2.77 20.92 -20.09
CA GLY A 915 2.30 20.61 -21.45
C GLY A 915 3.41 19.90 -22.23
N PHE A 916 3.06 18.85 -22.98
CA PHE A 916 4.00 18.08 -23.80
C PHE A 916 4.98 18.91 -24.60
N ARG A 917 6.26 18.54 -24.54
CA ARG A 917 7.31 19.17 -25.32
C ARG A 917 7.98 18.08 -26.13
N PRO A 918 8.00 18.19 -27.46
CA PRO A 918 8.86 17.38 -28.31
C PRO A 918 10.33 17.37 -27.88
N ALA A 919 10.73 18.30 -26.98
CA ALA A 919 12.06 18.45 -26.39
C ALA A 919 12.29 17.63 -25.10
N ASP A 920 11.28 16.98 -24.52
CA ASP A 920 11.38 16.26 -23.22
C ASP A 920 11.84 14.81 -23.37
N GLY A 921 12.47 14.44 -24.50
CA GLY A 921 12.97 13.09 -24.74
C GLY A 921 11.88 12.04 -24.98
N TRP A 922 12.33 10.81 -25.22
CA TRP A 922 11.49 9.63 -25.49
C TRP A 922 12.20 8.36 -24.99
N GLY A 923 11.47 7.24 -24.93
CA GLY A 923 12.02 5.95 -24.47
C GLY A 923 12.27 5.00 -25.63
N PHE A 924 13.34 4.20 -25.57
CA PHE A 924 13.59 3.13 -26.51
C PHE A 924 13.75 1.81 -25.77
N ILE A 925 13.07 0.76 -26.22
CA ILE A 925 13.19 -0.58 -25.67
C ILE A 925 13.69 -1.51 -26.77
N ARG A 926 14.78 -2.22 -26.50
CA ARG A 926 15.20 -3.36 -27.32
C ARG A 926 15.18 -4.64 -26.51
N GLY A 927 14.48 -5.64 -27.04
CA GLY A 927 14.29 -6.95 -26.44
C GLY A 927 15.09 -8.02 -27.16
N PHE A 928 15.62 -8.98 -26.42
CA PHE A 928 16.31 -10.16 -26.91
C PHE A 928 15.89 -11.38 -26.10
N SER A 929 15.83 -12.54 -26.75
CA SER A 929 15.68 -13.83 -26.09
C SER A 929 16.68 -14.81 -26.69
N VAL A 930 17.31 -15.62 -25.85
CA VAL A 930 18.16 -16.75 -26.27
C VAL A 930 17.37 -17.84 -27.03
N SER A 931 16.04 -17.76 -27.02
CA SER A 931 15.13 -18.62 -27.79
C SER A 931 14.54 -17.93 -29.03
N GLY A 932 14.95 -16.69 -29.30
CA GLY A 932 14.30 -15.79 -30.23
C GLY A 932 12.98 -15.26 -29.67
N GLY A 933 12.65 -14.02 -30.01
CA GLY A 933 11.39 -13.40 -29.62
C GLY A 933 11.18 -12.09 -30.35
N HIS A 934 9.98 -11.55 -30.23
CA HIS A 934 9.60 -10.30 -30.86
C HIS A 934 8.53 -9.53 -30.10
N PHE A 935 8.47 -8.23 -30.30
CA PHE A 935 7.40 -7.37 -29.80
C PHE A 935 6.14 -7.50 -30.65
N VAL A 936 5.00 -7.51 -29.97
CA VAL A 936 3.67 -7.52 -30.58
C VAL A 936 2.87 -6.37 -29.99
N TYR A 937 2.25 -5.56 -30.85
CA TYR A 937 1.29 -4.54 -30.44
C TYR A 937 -0.10 -5.17 -30.29
N ASP A 938 -0.65 -5.13 -29.08
CA ASP A 938 -1.91 -5.79 -28.75
C ASP A 938 -3.14 -4.86 -28.87
N GLY A 939 -2.94 -3.58 -29.18
CA GLY A 939 -4.01 -2.60 -29.33
C GLY A 939 -4.24 -1.72 -28.10
N LEU A 940 -5.40 -1.07 -28.10
CA LEU A 940 -5.82 -0.12 -27.09
C LEU A 940 -6.65 -0.76 -25.97
N VAL A 941 -6.22 -0.52 -24.74
CA VAL A 941 -7.02 -0.71 -23.53
C VAL A 941 -7.67 0.63 -23.18
N THR A 942 -8.99 0.70 -23.38
CA THR A 942 -9.76 1.94 -23.16
C THR A 942 -10.46 1.89 -21.81
N THR A 943 -10.28 2.91 -20.99
CA THR A 943 -11.00 3.10 -19.73
C THR A 943 -11.86 4.38 -19.82
N VAL A 944 -13.15 4.25 -19.53
CA VAL A 944 -14.15 5.30 -19.31
C VAL A 944 -14.03 5.79 -17.86
N ASP A 945 -13.19 6.77 -17.55
CA ASP A 945 -13.06 7.31 -16.17
C ASP A 945 -14.40 7.38 -15.39
N THR A 946 -14.40 6.96 -14.12
CA THR A 946 -15.49 6.97 -13.11
C THR A 946 -16.36 8.23 -13.16
N TRP A 947 -15.75 9.35 -13.58
CA TRP A 947 -16.39 10.65 -13.77
C TRP A 947 -17.12 10.83 -15.12
N LYS A 948 -17.45 9.72 -15.82
CA LYS A 948 -18.17 9.69 -17.10
C LYS A 948 -17.54 10.57 -18.19
N ARG A 949 -16.21 10.59 -18.30
CA ARG A 949 -15.50 11.22 -19.42
C ARG A 949 -15.04 10.15 -20.41
N PRO A 950 -15.90 9.73 -21.37
CA PRO A 950 -15.72 8.51 -22.17
C PRO A 950 -14.50 8.40 -23.09
N ASN A 951 -13.47 9.26 -22.99
CA ASN A 951 -12.32 9.25 -23.88
C ASN A 951 -10.98 9.63 -23.22
N TRP A 952 -10.90 9.69 -21.88
CA TRP A 952 -9.77 10.34 -21.20
C TRP A 952 -8.55 9.45 -20.90
N LEU A 953 -8.72 8.15 -20.73
CA LEU A 953 -7.59 7.22 -20.54
C LEU A 953 -7.64 6.11 -21.58
N LYS A 954 -6.72 6.22 -22.54
CA LYS A 954 -6.46 5.26 -23.60
C LYS A 954 -5.01 4.83 -23.43
N LYS A 955 -4.79 3.64 -22.86
CA LYS A 955 -3.44 3.08 -22.75
C LYS A 955 -3.22 2.05 -23.83
N ARG A 956 -2.04 2.10 -24.44
CA ARG A 956 -1.63 1.16 -25.48
C ARG A 956 -0.76 0.07 -24.89
N ARG A 957 -0.96 -1.16 -25.34
CA ARG A 957 -0.21 -2.31 -24.85
C ARG A 957 0.66 -2.92 -25.94
N PHE A 958 1.87 -3.28 -25.54
CA PHE A 958 2.74 -4.17 -26.29
C PHE A 958 3.24 -5.28 -25.36
N ARG A 959 3.65 -6.41 -25.94
CA ARG A 959 4.24 -7.53 -25.19
C ARG A 959 5.41 -8.11 -25.97
N PHE A 960 6.36 -8.71 -25.26
CA PHE A 960 7.45 -9.46 -25.89
C PHE A 960 7.15 -10.95 -25.85
N VAL A 961 7.06 -11.57 -27.02
CA VAL A 961 6.66 -12.97 -27.20
C VAL A 961 7.86 -13.78 -27.68
N GLY A 962 8.13 -14.91 -27.04
CA GLY A 962 9.16 -15.85 -27.53
C GLY A 962 8.73 -16.55 -28.81
N ASN A 963 9.68 -16.86 -29.69
CA ASN A 963 9.44 -17.61 -30.92
C ASN A 963 9.14 -19.10 -30.66
N SER A 964 9.48 -19.58 -29.45
CA SER A 964 9.18 -20.93 -28.96
C SER A 964 8.52 -20.87 -27.59
N THR A 965 7.77 -21.91 -27.24
CA THR A 965 7.29 -22.12 -25.88
C THR A 965 8.48 -22.32 -24.94
N VAL A 966 8.44 -21.70 -23.76
CA VAL A 966 9.47 -21.90 -22.73
C VAL A 966 9.27 -23.29 -22.13
N GLY A 967 10.30 -24.15 -22.19
CA GLY A 967 10.29 -25.47 -21.57
C GLY A 967 11.04 -25.51 -20.23
N VAL A 968 11.49 -26.71 -19.89
CA VAL A 968 12.21 -27.01 -18.62
C VAL A 968 13.69 -26.64 -18.72
N GLU A 969 14.19 -26.51 -19.94
CA GLU A 969 15.50 -25.97 -20.29
C GLU A 969 15.61 -24.46 -19.99
N GLY A 970 14.46 -23.80 -19.87
CA GLY A 970 14.32 -22.39 -19.56
C GLY A 970 14.59 -21.43 -20.71
N ASP A 971 14.35 -20.15 -20.46
CA ASP A 971 14.61 -19.04 -21.38
C ASP A 971 15.22 -17.87 -20.60
N VAL A 972 16.05 -17.11 -21.29
CA VAL A 972 16.66 -15.87 -20.81
C VAL A 972 16.25 -14.76 -21.75
N ARG A 973 15.62 -13.72 -21.19
CA ARG A 973 15.21 -12.53 -21.93
C ARG A 973 15.93 -11.33 -21.37
N LEU A 974 16.30 -10.42 -22.27
CA LEU A 974 16.98 -9.19 -21.91
C LEU A 974 16.28 -8.02 -22.58
N PHE A 975 16.04 -6.96 -21.82
CA PHE A 975 15.47 -5.71 -22.29
C PHE A 975 16.40 -4.57 -21.93
N VAL A 976 16.76 -3.74 -22.91
CA VAL A 976 17.47 -2.48 -22.68
C VAL A 976 16.46 -1.35 -22.78
N LEU A 977 16.27 -0.62 -21.69
CA LEU A 977 15.37 0.52 -21.55
C LEU A 977 16.24 1.78 -21.62
N SER A 978 16.37 2.35 -22.80
CA SER A 978 17.23 3.50 -23.06
C SER A 978 16.42 4.78 -23.10
N PRO A 979 16.65 5.74 -22.19
CA PRO A 979 16.12 7.08 -22.34
C PRO A 979 16.86 7.78 -23.48
N VAL A 980 16.13 8.49 -24.34
CA VAL A 980 16.69 9.18 -25.51
C VAL A 980 16.36 10.66 -25.41
N ALA A 981 17.38 11.51 -25.49
CA ALA A 981 17.18 12.96 -25.49
C ALA A 981 16.42 13.39 -26.75
N ALA A 982 15.58 14.41 -26.66
CA ALA A 982 14.78 14.84 -27.82
C ALA A 982 15.57 15.34 -29.02
N SER A 983 16.81 15.80 -28.81
CA SER A 983 17.71 16.20 -29.89
C SER A 983 18.14 15.02 -30.76
N GLN A 984 18.00 13.78 -30.26
CA GLN A 984 18.29 12.56 -30.98
C GLN A 984 17.02 12.04 -31.67
N THR A 985 17.00 12.12 -33.00
CA THR A 985 15.90 11.66 -33.84
C THR A 985 16.00 10.19 -34.22
N GLU A 986 17.20 9.61 -34.12
CA GLU A 986 17.47 8.21 -34.43
C GLU A 986 17.50 7.38 -33.15
N ALA A 987 16.97 6.16 -33.23
CA ALA A 987 17.05 5.21 -32.13
C ALA A 987 18.51 4.85 -31.84
N PRO A 988 18.89 4.69 -30.57
CA PRO A 988 20.22 4.22 -30.24
C PRO A 988 20.45 2.84 -30.86
N THR A 989 21.58 2.67 -31.55
CA THR A 989 21.95 1.38 -32.13
C THR A 989 22.42 0.45 -31.01
N ILE A 990 21.48 -0.30 -30.46
CA ILE A 990 21.74 -1.32 -29.44
C ILE A 990 21.81 -2.68 -30.15
N ALA A 991 22.97 -3.32 -30.19
CA ALA A 991 23.07 -4.71 -30.63
C ALA A 991 23.07 -5.64 -29.43
N LEU A 992 22.27 -6.70 -29.54
CA LEU A 992 22.16 -7.78 -28.57
C LEU A 992 22.49 -9.09 -29.29
N GLU A 993 23.47 -9.81 -28.78
CA GLU A 993 23.87 -11.11 -29.33
C GLU A 993 24.21 -12.09 -28.22
N SER A 994 24.12 -13.38 -28.52
CA SER A 994 24.61 -14.42 -27.61
C SER A 994 26.13 -14.43 -27.65
N CYS A 995 26.79 -14.30 -26.50
CA CYS A 995 28.23 -14.52 -26.32
C CYS A 995 28.55 -15.90 -25.71
N ALA A 996 27.59 -16.83 -25.80
CA ALA A 996 27.68 -18.14 -25.15
C ALA A 996 28.84 -18.97 -25.70
N ASP A 997 29.12 -18.87 -27.00
CA ASP A 997 30.22 -19.61 -27.65
C ASP A 997 31.59 -19.06 -27.20
N GLU A 998 31.72 -17.74 -27.10
CA GLU A 998 32.92 -17.05 -26.62
C GLU A 998 33.19 -17.35 -25.14
N LEU A 999 32.13 -17.46 -24.33
CA LEU A 999 32.23 -17.87 -22.93
C LEU A 999 32.50 -19.38 -22.77
N GLY A 1000 32.34 -20.18 -23.83
CA GLY A 1000 32.49 -21.64 -23.80
C GLY A 1000 31.32 -22.39 -23.16
N CYS A 1001 30.11 -21.81 -23.21
CA CYS A 1001 28.90 -22.50 -22.77
C CYS A 1001 28.59 -23.70 -23.69
N PRO A 1002 28.10 -24.83 -23.13
CA PRO A 1002 27.73 -25.99 -23.93
C PRO A 1002 26.48 -25.70 -24.78
N THR A 1003 26.58 -25.91 -26.10
CA THR A 1003 25.50 -25.68 -27.08
C THR A 1003 24.24 -26.54 -26.87
N ASN A 1004 24.36 -27.66 -26.16
CA ASN A 1004 23.26 -28.59 -25.86
C ASN A 1004 22.77 -28.51 -24.39
N GLY A 1005 23.29 -27.57 -23.58
CA GLY A 1005 22.95 -27.42 -22.17
C GLY A 1005 21.61 -26.69 -21.93
N SER A 1006 21.14 -26.69 -20.68
CA SER A 1006 20.05 -25.79 -20.29
C SER A 1006 20.51 -24.35 -20.46
N LYS A 1007 19.66 -23.49 -21.03
CA LYS A 1007 19.99 -22.08 -21.22
C LYS A 1007 20.18 -21.35 -19.88
N LEU A 1008 19.60 -21.86 -18.81
CA LEU A 1008 19.82 -21.34 -17.46
C LEU A 1008 21.14 -21.82 -16.84
N GLU A 1009 21.72 -22.92 -17.32
CA GLU A 1009 22.99 -23.44 -16.78
C GLU A 1009 24.17 -22.55 -17.15
N CYS A 1010 24.22 -22.13 -18.42
CA CYS A 1010 25.22 -21.18 -18.94
C CYS A 1010 24.60 -20.38 -20.08
N SER A 1011 24.55 -19.06 -19.92
CA SER A 1011 24.18 -18.12 -20.97
C SER A 1011 25.05 -16.87 -20.87
N CYS A 1012 25.29 -16.24 -22.02
CA CYS A 1012 26.00 -14.96 -22.09
C CYS A 1012 25.27 -14.10 -23.11
N ILE A 1013 24.93 -12.88 -22.73
CA ILE A 1013 24.35 -11.89 -23.64
C ILE A 1013 25.28 -10.69 -23.71
N SER A 1014 25.76 -10.39 -24.91
CA SER A 1014 26.57 -9.22 -25.18
C SER A 1014 25.66 -8.09 -25.63
N MET A 1015 25.89 -6.89 -25.10
CA MET A 1015 25.14 -5.69 -25.43
C MET A 1015 26.07 -4.52 -25.71
N CYS A 1016 25.78 -3.77 -26.77
CA CYS A 1016 26.43 -2.50 -27.05
C CYS A 1016 25.51 -1.35 -26.63
N THR A 1017 25.87 -0.61 -25.58
CA THR A 1017 25.15 0.59 -25.14
C THR A 1017 26.13 1.74 -24.93
N ASN A 1018 25.85 2.89 -25.55
CA ASN A 1018 26.68 4.09 -25.51
C ASN A 1018 28.18 3.84 -25.83
N SER A 1019 28.45 3.15 -26.94
CA SER A 1019 29.80 2.76 -27.38
C SER A 1019 30.58 1.84 -26.43
N VAL A 1020 29.91 1.24 -25.43
CA VAL A 1020 30.51 0.27 -24.51
C VAL A 1020 29.86 -1.10 -24.71
N VAL A 1021 30.71 -2.13 -24.82
CA VAL A 1021 30.25 -3.51 -24.89
C VAL A 1021 30.22 -4.09 -23.48
N ARG A 1022 29.04 -4.57 -23.07
CA ARG A 1022 28.79 -5.22 -21.79
C ARG A 1022 28.41 -6.66 -21.98
N TRP A 1023 28.90 -7.53 -21.11
CA TRP A 1023 28.48 -8.91 -21.02
C TRP A 1023 27.64 -9.13 -19.77
N ALA A 1024 26.43 -9.64 -19.97
CA ALA A 1024 25.62 -10.24 -18.91
C ALA A 1024 25.86 -11.75 -18.92
N VAL A 1025 26.64 -12.23 -17.95
CA VAL A 1025 27.00 -13.65 -17.82
C VAL A 1025 26.07 -14.29 -16.79
N LEU A 1026 25.38 -15.35 -17.21
CA LEU A 1026 24.42 -16.09 -16.42
C LEU A 1026 24.94 -17.51 -16.21
N LEU A 1027 25.10 -17.91 -14.96
CA LEU A 1027 25.57 -19.23 -14.58
C LEU A 1027 24.64 -19.81 -13.52
N LEU A 1028 24.28 -21.08 -13.67
CA LEU A 1028 23.50 -21.84 -12.69
C LEU A 1028 22.19 -21.12 -12.30
N GLY A 1029 21.52 -20.51 -13.28
CA GLY A 1029 20.25 -19.82 -13.14
C GLY A 1029 20.34 -18.48 -12.41
N ARG A 1030 21.52 -17.84 -12.37
CA ARG A 1030 21.74 -16.54 -11.72
C ARG A 1030 22.62 -15.63 -12.55
N LEU A 1031 22.47 -14.32 -12.36
CA LEU A 1031 23.38 -13.33 -12.93
C LEU A 1031 24.71 -13.36 -12.19
N HIS A 1032 25.74 -13.87 -12.85
CA HIS A 1032 27.07 -14.02 -12.29
C HIS A 1032 27.87 -12.72 -12.40
N SER A 1033 27.91 -12.11 -13.59
CA SER A 1033 28.59 -10.85 -13.84
C SER A 1033 27.82 -9.96 -14.82
N PHE A 1034 27.98 -8.65 -14.65
CA PHE A 1034 27.52 -7.61 -15.56
C PHE A 1034 28.66 -6.61 -15.73
N THR A 1035 29.48 -6.80 -16.77
CA THR A 1035 30.81 -6.18 -16.87
C THR A 1035 31.05 -5.59 -18.25
N ASN A 1036 31.74 -4.45 -18.32
CA ASN A 1036 32.23 -3.85 -19.54
C ASN A 1036 33.43 -4.63 -20.04
N VAL A 1037 33.33 -5.20 -21.23
CA VAL A 1037 34.37 -6.04 -21.83
C VAL A 1037 35.05 -5.38 -23.03
N GLY A 1038 34.58 -4.21 -23.46
CA GLY A 1038 35.09 -3.56 -24.66
C GLY A 1038 34.36 -2.28 -25.04
N THR A 1039 34.60 -1.82 -26.26
CA THR A 1039 33.96 -0.63 -26.86
C THR A 1039 33.42 -0.97 -28.23
N CYS A 1040 32.23 -0.49 -28.57
CA CYS A 1040 31.62 -0.72 -29.88
C CYS A 1040 31.51 0.57 -30.69
N THR A 1041 31.58 0.46 -32.01
CA THR A 1041 31.33 1.55 -32.96
C THR A 1041 30.16 1.17 -33.86
N ASP A 1042 29.30 2.15 -34.16
CA ASP A 1042 28.14 2.00 -35.05
C ASP A 1042 27.14 0.91 -34.62
N GLY A 1043 27.08 0.64 -33.31
CA GLY A 1043 26.20 -0.37 -32.72
C GLY A 1043 26.44 -1.79 -33.21
N SER A 1044 27.61 -2.08 -33.77
CA SER A 1044 28.08 -3.45 -33.97
C SER A 1044 28.85 -3.92 -32.73
N VAL A 1045 28.59 -5.13 -32.26
CA VAL A 1045 29.31 -5.73 -31.12
C VAL A 1045 30.73 -6.20 -31.54
N ALA A 1046 31.04 -6.15 -32.84
CA ALA A 1046 32.14 -6.86 -33.46
C ALA A 1046 33.57 -6.34 -33.19
N HIS A 1047 33.81 -5.36 -32.31
CA HIS A 1047 35.15 -4.76 -32.19
C HIS A 1047 35.65 -4.51 -30.76
N SER A 1048 36.96 -4.73 -30.58
CA SER A 1048 37.81 -4.46 -29.40
C SER A 1048 37.32 -4.98 -28.04
N LEU A 1049 36.99 -6.28 -27.95
CA LEU A 1049 36.97 -6.98 -26.67
C LEU A 1049 38.36 -6.93 -26.03
N ARG A 1050 38.43 -6.75 -24.71
CA ARG A 1050 39.65 -6.83 -23.92
C ARG A 1050 39.94 -8.31 -23.65
N PRO A 1051 40.95 -8.93 -24.30
CA PRO A 1051 41.13 -10.40 -24.23
C PRO A 1051 41.37 -10.92 -22.81
N GLU A 1052 41.99 -10.09 -21.97
CA GLU A 1052 42.26 -10.41 -20.56
C GLU A 1052 40.97 -10.53 -19.74
N GLU A 1053 39.99 -9.64 -19.96
CA GLU A 1053 38.70 -9.66 -19.26
C GLU A 1053 37.84 -10.85 -19.72
N VAL A 1054 37.80 -11.10 -21.03
CA VAL A 1054 37.12 -12.27 -21.59
C VAL A 1054 37.72 -13.56 -21.07
N SER A 1055 39.05 -13.69 -21.06
CA SER A 1055 39.74 -14.89 -20.57
C SER A 1055 39.50 -15.11 -19.07
N ALA A 1056 39.42 -14.04 -18.28
CA ALA A 1056 39.11 -14.11 -16.85
C ALA A 1056 37.68 -14.62 -16.62
N LEU A 1057 36.68 -14.02 -17.30
CA LEU A 1057 35.28 -14.46 -17.21
C LEU A 1057 35.10 -15.89 -17.69
N GLN A 1058 35.79 -16.29 -18.76
CA GLN A 1058 35.76 -17.66 -19.26
C GLN A 1058 36.35 -18.65 -18.24
N SER A 1059 37.48 -18.30 -17.62
CA SER A 1059 38.09 -19.13 -16.57
C SER A 1059 37.19 -19.26 -15.34
N GLU A 1060 36.55 -18.17 -14.93
CA GLU A 1060 35.58 -18.14 -13.82
C GLU A 1060 34.34 -18.98 -14.14
N ALA A 1061 33.78 -18.86 -15.34
CA ALA A 1061 32.62 -19.61 -15.79
C ALA A 1061 32.90 -21.13 -15.84
N LEU A 1062 34.03 -21.53 -16.43
CA LEU A 1062 34.44 -22.94 -16.48
C LEU A 1062 34.65 -23.50 -15.06
N ALA A 1063 35.25 -22.72 -14.16
CA ALA A 1063 35.43 -23.11 -12.76
C ALA A 1063 34.09 -23.27 -12.03
N ALA A 1064 33.15 -22.34 -12.23
CA ALA A 1064 31.81 -22.40 -11.63
C ALA A 1064 30.99 -23.61 -12.11
N LEU A 1065 31.19 -24.01 -13.38
CA LEU A 1065 30.58 -25.20 -13.97
C LEU A 1065 31.33 -26.51 -13.62
N GLY A 1066 32.45 -26.44 -12.90
CA GLY A 1066 33.26 -27.61 -12.56
C GLY A 1066 34.00 -28.24 -13.74
N ILE A 1067 34.22 -27.49 -14.82
CA ILE A 1067 34.95 -27.93 -16.01
C ILE A 1067 36.44 -27.59 -15.83
N SER A 1068 37.29 -28.60 -15.68
CA SER A 1068 38.74 -28.39 -15.55
C SER A 1068 39.35 -27.90 -16.85
N SER A 1069 40.17 -26.84 -16.79
CA SER A 1069 40.90 -26.27 -17.95
C SER A 1069 41.84 -27.28 -18.64
N GLU A 1070 42.21 -28.39 -17.98
CA GLU A 1070 43.05 -29.45 -18.56
C GLU A 1070 42.39 -30.21 -19.72
N ASN A 1071 41.05 -30.18 -19.85
CA ASN A 1071 40.32 -30.88 -20.92
C ASN A 1071 40.19 -30.08 -22.23
N GLN A 1072 40.70 -28.84 -22.31
CA GLN A 1072 40.63 -28.02 -23.53
C GLN A 1072 41.85 -28.18 -24.47
N THR A 1073 42.63 -29.26 -24.34
CA THR A 1073 43.68 -29.54 -25.32
C THR A 1073 43.09 -30.18 -26.58
N THR A 1074 43.49 -29.63 -27.74
CA THR A 1074 43.30 -30.14 -29.12
C THR A 1074 41.94 -29.95 -29.80
N THR A 1075 41.68 -28.73 -30.30
CA THR A 1075 41.26 -28.49 -31.71
C THR A 1075 41.32 -27.00 -32.02
N THR A 1076 42.47 -26.50 -32.50
CA THR A 1076 42.52 -25.24 -33.25
C THR A 1076 43.02 -25.53 -34.66
N SER A 1077 42.11 -25.36 -35.62
CA SER A 1077 42.36 -25.45 -37.06
C SER A 1077 43.11 -24.22 -37.57
N GLU A 1078 43.95 -24.47 -38.57
CA GLU A 1078 44.81 -23.55 -39.29
C GLU A 1078 44.12 -22.25 -39.74
N ALA A 1079 44.71 -21.10 -39.37
CA ALA A 1079 44.48 -19.82 -40.03
C ALA A 1079 45.81 -19.25 -40.55
N SER A 1080 45.78 -18.90 -41.82
CA SER A 1080 46.87 -18.48 -42.69
C SER A 1080 47.67 -17.28 -42.15
N THR A 1081 48.99 -17.45 -42.02
CA THR A 1081 49.97 -16.39 -41.81
C THR A 1081 50.33 -15.68 -43.13
N THR A 1082 50.18 -14.36 -43.17
CA THR A 1082 50.99 -13.48 -44.04
C THR A 1082 51.88 -12.59 -43.17
N SER A 1083 53.18 -12.81 -43.32
CA SER A 1083 54.27 -12.07 -42.69
C SER A 1083 54.45 -10.69 -43.31
N ASN A 1084 54.79 -9.69 -42.50
CA ASN A 1084 55.84 -8.74 -42.86
C ASN A 1084 56.58 -8.25 -41.62
N VAL A 1085 57.90 -8.46 -41.67
CA VAL A 1085 58.92 -8.02 -40.71
C VAL A 1085 59.47 -6.68 -41.19
N SER A 1086 59.69 -5.73 -40.27
CA SER A 1086 60.70 -4.69 -40.42
C SER A 1086 61.19 -4.22 -39.05
N LEU A 1087 62.51 -4.08 -38.97
CA LEU A 1087 63.38 -3.98 -37.80
C LEU A 1087 63.53 -2.54 -37.25
N THR A 1088 63.61 -2.45 -35.91
CA THR A 1088 64.45 -1.61 -35.02
C THR A 1088 64.80 -0.15 -35.35
N ALA A 1089 64.61 0.72 -34.35
CA ALA A 1089 65.66 1.63 -33.87
C ALA A 1089 65.48 1.99 -32.38
N THR A 1090 66.58 1.86 -31.65
CA THR A 1090 66.83 2.18 -30.23
C THR A 1090 67.01 3.68 -29.98
N GLY A 1091 66.62 4.17 -28.79
CA GLY A 1091 67.02 5.49 -28.28
C GLY A 1091 66.63 5.69 -26.81
N SER A 1092 67.60 6.07 -25.98
CA SER A 1092 67.65 5.98 -24.52
C SER A 1092 67.48 7.32 -23.77
N ALA A 1093 66.97 7.23 -22.54
CA ALA A 1093 67.39 7.93 -21.30
C ALA A 1093 67.03 9.41 -21.00
N GLY A 1094 66.72 9.65 -19.70
CA GLY A 1094 66.67 10.93 -18.96
C GLY A 1094 65.28 11.20 -18.35
N MET A 1095 64.93 10.91 -17.08
CA MET A 1095 65.41 11.30 -15.74
C MET A 1095 65.16 12.79 -15.34
N THR A 1096 64.56 12.95 -14.15
CA THR A 1096 64.45 14.14 -13.24
C THR A 1096 63.55 15.33 -13.65
N THR A 1097 62.86 16.11 -12.80
CA THR A 1097 62.33 16.13 -11.40
C THR A 1097 61.54 17.46 -11.23
N THR A 1098 60.48 17.44 -10.40
CA THR A 1098 60.02 18.48 -9.42
C THR A 1098 59.61 19.93 -9.78
N THR A 1099 58.48 20.31 -9.15
CA THR A 1099 58.15 21.54 -8.36
C THR A 1099 57.65 22.85 -9.01
N ASP A 1100 56.42 23.20 -8.60
CA ASP A 1100 55.96 24.43 -7.94
C ASP A 1100 55.73 25.77 -8.66
N SER A 1101 54.54 26.30 -8.30
CA SER A 1101 54.22 27.68 -7.87
C SER A 1101 53.80 28.75 -8.89
N ALA A 1102 52.52 29.11 -8.77
CA ALA A 1102 51.96 30.41 -8.35
C ALA A 1102 52.11 31.70 -9.18
N SER A 1103 51.09 32.54 -8.97
CA SER A 1103 50.88 33.98 -9.28
C SER A 1103 50.46 34.32 -10.72
N ALA A 1104 49.23 34.79 -10.98
CA ALA A 1104 48.56 36.05 -10.59
C ALA A 1104 49.07 37.27 -11.36
N SER A 1105 48.19 37.87 -12.18
CA SER A 1105 47.85 39.30 -12.17
C SER A 1105 47.00 39.70 -13.38
N ASP A 1106 45.82 40.24 -13.09
CA ASP A 1106 45.21 41.48 -13.61
C ASP A 1106 45.42 41.93 -15.06
N ALA A 1107 44.31 42.23 -15.73
CA ALA A 1107 44.13 43.54 -16.37
C ALA A 1107 42.64 43.86 -16.56
N ALA A 1108 42.30 45.07 -16.12
CA ALA A 1108 40.99 45.69 -16.10
C ALA A 1108 40.47 46.13 -17.49
N GLY A 1109 39.15 46.27 -17.58
CA GLY A 1109 38.46 46.98 -18.66
C GLY A 1109 37.10 47.49 -18.19
N VAL A 1110 37.08 48.72 -17.67
CA VAL A 1110 35.90 49.49 -17.26
C VAL A 1110 35.42 50.36 -18.43
N VAL A 1111 34.10 50.58 -18.55
CA VAL A 1111 33.39 51.88 -18.72
C VAL A 1111 32.18 51.79 -19.67
N GLY A 1112 31.02 52.21 -19.14
CA GLY A 1112 29.92 52.86 -19.87
C GLY A 1112 28.63 52.04 -19.93
N GLY A 1113 27.45 52.51 -19.55
CA GLY A 1113 27.01 53.84 -19.14
C GLY A 1113 25.51 53.83 -18.81
N ALA A 1114 25.18 54.78 -17.93
CA ALA A 1114 23.93 55.13 -17.25
C ALA A 1114 22.57 55.19 -18.01
N ASN A 1115 21.52 55.10 -17.18
CA ASN A 1115 20.28 55.91 -17.09
C ASN A 1115 18.91 55.35 -17.56
N LEU A 1116 18.08 55.04 -16.55
CA LEU A 1116 16.80 55.68 -16.18
C LEU A 1116 15.85 56.14 -17.30
N HIS A 1117 14.64 55.57 -17.35
CA HIS A 1117 13.36 56.31 -17.18
C HIS A 1117 12.15 55.38 -16.99
N SER A 1118 11.35 55.71 -15.98
CA SER A 1118 10.00 55.22 -15.69
C SER A 1118 8.96 55.91 -16.57
N TYR A 1119 7.83 55.26 -16.88
CA TYR A 1119 6.48 55.89 -16.88
C TYR A 1119 5.35 54.83 -16.92
N HIS A 1120 4.34 55.06 -16.09
CA HIS A 1120 3.04 54.37 -15.96
C HIS A 1120 2.07 54.67 -17.12
N ILE A 1121 1.05 53.82 -17.35
CA ILE A 1121 -0.41 54.09 -17.16
C ILE A 1121 -1.36 53.01 -17.77
N LEU A 1122 -2.37 52.65 -16.96
CA LEU A 1122 -3.75 52.10 -17.15
C LEU A 1122 -4.01 50.79 -17.94
N THR A 1123 -4.58 49.71 -17.35
CA THR A 1123 -5.96 49.44 -16.85
C THR A 1123 -7.02 49.20 -17.94
N CYS A 1124 -7.55 47.96 -18.04
CA CYS A 1124 -8.99 47.58 -18.03
C CYS A 1124 -9.31 46.24 -18.74
N LEU A 1125 -10.20 45.45 -18.09
CA LEU A 1125 -11.13 44.40 -18.60
C LEU A 1125 -10.51 43.02 -18.91
N LEU A 1126 -11.06 41.85 -18.52
CA LEU A 1126 -12.34 41.33 -17.99
C LEU A 1126 -12.00 39.94 -17.39
N LEU A 1127 -12.37 39.49 -16.18
CA LEU A 1127 -13.70 39.23 -15.60
C LEU A 1127 -14.64 38.37 -16.47
N GLN A 1128 -14.38 37.07 -16.54
CA GLN A 1128 -15.36 35.97 -16.75
C GLN A 1128 -14.65 34.60 -16.77
N CYS A 1129 -14.72 33.84 -15.68
CA CYS A 1129 -14.66 32.35 -15.62
C CYS A 1129 -14.73 31.89 -14.15
N ILE A 1130 -15.82 32.26 -13.45
CA ILE A 1130 -16.23 31.65 -12.18
C ILE A 1130 -17.66 31.15 -12.41
N ILE A 1131 -17.83 29.96 -13.02
CA ILE A 1131 -19.00 29.08 -12.91
C ILE A 1131 -18.51 27.66 -13.26
N LEU A 1132 -18.81 26.67 -12.41
CA LEU A 1132 -18.43 25.24 -12.42
C LEU A 1132 -17.10 24.87 -11.74
N MET A 1133 -17.08 25.01 -10.42
CA MET A 1133 -16.56 23.98 -9.50
C MET A 1133 -17.56 23.79 -8.36
#